data_AF-A0AAD3D356-F1
#
_entry.id   AF-A0AAD3D356-F1
#
_cell.length_a   1.000
_cell.length_b   1.000
_cell.length_c   1.000
_cell.angle_alpha   90.00
_cell.angle_beta   90.00
_cell.angle_gamma   90.00
#
_symmetry.space_group_name_H-M   'P 1'
#
loop_
_entity.id
_entity.type
_entity.pdbx_description
1 polymer ?
#
loop_
_entity_poly.entity_id
_entity_poly.type
_entity_poly.pdbx_seq_one_letter_code
_entity_poly.pdbx_strand_id
1 'polypeptide(L)'
;MQSPITYLTLTFVVVSLLYKKLQEYLDFFTKSNIKYKILDYLADYIHYGDDIGIDASLALDSPSPEILRKRQQGQAYLASKLAPSSSTNPNERGKTLSSKLVDCRFALAKVCMPLMRELEFPAQRNFITAVKHRLQSAKKGYANGMYQVDTVTQKDLFMVGNDAVHTLGNEAFHAPVQQEINERMSLMEDNGKNGDAMLRFAPLSLNQELEKNVETILNMTGMDKVRYSLSGSEAVDAALKDVKASCRGKNIVVRFSSAYHGHVSGVDVLNCKKHIFLKECSQESIEFIEKYHYRIAAVIINPMQHFTGVNKASPPGEKLTLTSRIRSAVNKDQYAQWLHDLQDRCNYCTKYLSRVAFIMDDIYFAFRTPQLFSKDYFTHPKTGESLKPNVMILGKGVAAGYPLSMVLGQHGYLNTYDKKFLLQVNKTVGTLSAYHGGIVASNVFLEAIQGKLSSIQVEPKIQLEDMVKKFDAFAKSLNAKLNAANLPLRIRNFSNTSSIDFLSRSLYNSRYPQYLMAEGIYLGNYSTGKFNFSNECTEEDLDVLGDKFVSAGLKMRDHGFFEPTSSSAKRKLIINVASRFSYEILRQYYNKIMEDKHIDIEVSHNHPVNKCGHFWSSLLMIIYAYPNLFYYGEAVKGCTWFFITHVIRQSGHFFYEKQDKDIEKRKFGHKDKSKKVAAASLFGAALLYKYRMEVYDYLATTPYGSFIPNLNTEQYVVLVCLFTVVPHYVEITYQYGFLRGLSWALKILTDPFTDLLDFYTHIFIHPKHFLDLKNQSAIYSLDINTKAITIKKKIQ
;
A
#
# COMPACT_ATOMS: atom_id res chain seq x y z
N MET A 1 39.53 -36.04 -21.09
CA MET A 1 38.59 -35.84 -22.21
C MET A 1 37.18 -36.17 -21.72
N GLN A 2 36.38 -35.16 -21.36
CA GLN A 2 34.96 -35.37 -21.05
C GLN A 2 34.18 -35.35 -22.36
N SER A 3 33.35 -36.38 -22.59
CA SER A 3 32.60 -36.61 -23.82
C SER A 3 31.74 -35.38 -24.20
N PRO A 4 31.59 -35.03 -25.49
CA PRO A 4 30.65 -34.01 -25.97
C PRO A 4 29.23 -34.19 -25.43
N ILE A 5 28.82 -35.43 -25.13
CA ILE A 5 27.53 -35.78 -24.53
C ILE A 5 27.41 -35.22 -23.11
N THR A 6 28.49 -35.23 -22.31
CA THR A 6 28.49 -34.67 -20.95
C THR A 6 28.31 -33.15 -20.98
N TYR A 7 28.97 -32.47 -21.91
CA TYR A 7 28.82 -31.02 -22.09
C TYR A 7 27.43 -30.63 -22.59
N LEU A 8 26.88 -31.38 -23.56
CA LEU A 8 25.53 -31.15 -24.07
C LEU A 8 24.49 -31.37 -22.96
N THR A 9 24.66 -32.43 -22.17
CA THR A 9 23.79 -32.75 -21.03
C THR A 9 23.89 -31.68 -19.95
N LEU A 10 25.10 -31.25 -19.57
CA LEU A 10 25.29 -30.20 -18.58
C LEU A 10 24.71 -28.87 -19.06
N THR A 11 24.91 -28.52 -20.34
CA THR A 11 24.35 -27.32 -20.97
C THR A 11 22.83 -27.37 -20.97
N PHE A 12 22.24 -28.49 -21.37
CA PHE A 12 20.79 -28.67 -21.35
C PHE A 12 20.23 -28.56 -19.92
N VAL A 13 20.89 -29.15 -18.92
CA VAL A 13 20.51 -29.03 -17.51
C VAL A 13 20.60 -27.57 -17.05
N VAL A 14 21.71 -26.87 -17.32
CA VAL A 14 21.90 -25.47 -16.93
C VAL A 14 20.87 -24.55 -17.60
N VAL A 15 20.66 -24.68 -18.91
CA VAL A 15 19.66 -23.91 -19.66
C VAL A 15 18.26 -24.19 -19.14
N SER A 16 17.94 -25.45 -18.87
CA SER A 16 16.64 -25.86 -18.31
C SER A 16 16.43 -25.31 -16.90
N LEU A 17 17.47 -25.29 -16.05
CA LEU A 17 17.44 -24.67 -14.72
C LEU A 17 17.29 -23.14 -14.79
N LEU A 18 18.00 -22.48 -15.71
CA LEU A 18 17.88 -21.05 -15.95
C LEU A 18 16.50 -20.67 -16.48
N TYR A 19 15.98 -21.43 -17.44
CA TYR A 19 14.63 -21.25 -17.97
C TYR A 19 13.57 -21.45 -16.88
N LYS A 20 13.68 -22.52 -16.08
CA LYS A 20 12.80 -22.76 -14.93
C LYS A 20 12.87 -21.63 -13.90
N LYS A 21 14.08 -21.14 -13.60
CA LYS A 21 14.29 -20.02 -12.67
C LYS A 21 13.70 -18.72 -13.23
N LEU A 22 13.85 -18.48 -14.54
CA LEU A 22 13.27 -17.32 -15.22
C LEU A 22 11.74 -17.38 -15.24
N GLN A 23 11.15 -18.52 -15.61
CA GLN A 23 9.72 -18.75 -15.54
C GLN A 23 9.20 -18.53 -14.11
N GLU A 24 9.90 -19.05 -13.10
CA GLU A 24 9.56 -18.79 -11.71
C GLU A 24 9.60 -17.29 -11.39
N TYR A 25 10.68 -16.58 -11.76
CA TYR A 25 10.73 -15.13 -11.55
C TYR A 25 9.60 -14.40 -12.28
N LEU A 26 9.24 -14.81 -13.49
CA LEU A 26 8.14 -14.24 -14.25
C LEU A 26 6.77 -14.54 -13.61
N ASP A 27 6.54 -15.75 -13.12
CA ASP A 27 5.31 -16.12 -12.40
C ASP A 27 5.18 -15.28 -11.12
N PHE A 28 6.25 -15.14 -10.33
CA PHE A 28 6.25 -14.27 -9.15
C PHE A 28 6.13 -12.79 -9.54
N PHE A 29 6.75 -12.36 -10.64
CA PHE A 29 6.70 -10.98 -11.14
C PHE A 29 5.29 -10.60 -11.60
N THR A 30 4.60 -11.47 -12.35
CA THR A 30 3.24 -11.24 -12.85
C THR A 30 2.19 -11.26 -11.74
N LYS A 31 2.41 -12.05 -10.68
CA LYS A 31 1.61 -12.03 -9.45
C LYS A 31 2.04 -10.93 -8.47
N SER A 32 3.11 -10.20 -8.77
CA SER A 32 3.54 -9.03 -7.99
C SER A 32 2.80 -7.78 -8.44
N ASN A 33 2.68 -6.83 -7.53
CA ASN A 33 2.04 -5.53 -7.79
C ASN A 33 3.05 -4.48 -8.25
N ILE A 34 4.09 -4.84 -9.00
CA ILE A 34 5.07 -3.88 -9.51
C ILE A 34 4.43 -2.79 -10.36
N LYS A 35 3.33 -3.08 -11.08
CA LYS A 35 2.52 -2.08 -11.77
C LYS A 35 2.01 -0.97 -10.84
N TYR A 36 1.70 -1.31 -9.59
CA TYR A 36 1.28 -0.34 -8.58
C TYR A 36 2.47 0.42 -7.99
N LYS A 37 3.67 -0.19 -7.88
CA LYS A 37 4.90 0.53 -7.52
C LYS A 37 5.27 1.56 -8.57
N ILE A 38 5.10 1.20 -9.84
CA ILE A 38 5.24 2.09 -10.96
C ILE A 38 4.21 3.22 -10.82
N LEU A 39 2.92 2.92 -10.66
CA LEU A 39 1.89 3.96 -10.48
C LEU A 39 2.10 4.87 -9.26
N ASP A 40 2.53 4.34 -8.11
CA ASP A 40 2.76 5.10 -6.86
C ASP A 40 3.99 6.01 -6.98
N TYR A 41 5.11 5.48 -7.45
CA TYR A 41 6.29 6.28 -7.78
C TYR A 41 5.96 7.39 -8.79
N LEU A 42 5.10 7.08 -9.76
CA LEU A 42 4.67 8.02 -10.77
C LEU A 42 3.60 9.01 -10.25
N ALA A 43 2.91 8.73 -9.16
CA ALA A 43 1.87 9.61 -8.61
C ALA A 43 2.43 10.92 -8.07
N ASP A 44 3.65 10.91 -7.53
CA ASP A 44 4.38 12.11 -7.07
C ASP A 44 4.66 13.11 -8.21
N TYR A 45 4.52 12.67 -9.47
CA TYR A 45 4.72 13.49 -10.67
C TYR A 45 3.41 14.06 -11.23
N ILE A 46 2.26 13.81 -10.58
CA ILE A 46 0.95 14.32 -11.02
C ILE A 46 0.70 15.68 -10.34
N HIS A 47 0.89 16.78 -11.08
CA HIS A 47 0.46 18.12 -10.67
C HIS A 47 -0.99 18.38 -11.10
N TYR A 48 -1.87 18.73 -10.17
CA TYR A 48 -3.29 18.94 -10.46
C TYR A 48 -3.64 20.35 -11.00
N GLY A 49 -2.71 21.29 -11.09
CA GLY A 49 -2.92 22.61 -11.72
C GLY A 49 -3.89 23.54 -10.96
N ASP A 50 -4.31 24.63 -11.61
CA ASP A 50 -5.29 25.61 -11.09
C ASP A 50 -6.76 25.17 -11.26
N ASP A 51 -7.00 24.03 -11.91
CA ASP A 51 -8.33 23.40 -12.08
C ASP A 51 -8.77 22.64 -10.81
N ILE A 52 -8.37 23.17 -9.66
CA ILE A 52 -8.67 22.65 -8.33
C ILE A 52 -9.73 23.55 -7.69
N GLY A 53 -10.63 22.95 -6.95
CA GLY A 53 -11.72 23.64 -6.27
C GLY A 53 -13.04 22.92 -6.42
N ILE A 54 -14.06 23.45 -5.74
CA ILE A 54 -15.38 22.85 -5.67
C ILE A 54 -15.99 22.69 -7.07
N ASP A 55 -16.03 23.75 -7.87
CA ASP A 55 -16.70 23.71 -9.19
C ASP A 55 -16.02 22.76 -10.17
N ALA A 56 -14.68 22.78 -10.24
CA ALA A 56 -13.92 21.82 -11.05
C ALA A 56 -14.17 20.38 -10.60
N SER A 57 -14.26 20.14 -9.29
CA SER A 57 -14.56 18.83 -8.71
C SER A 57 -15.99 18.36 -9.00
N LEU A 58 -16.97 19.26 -9.05
CA LEU A 58 -18.36 18.94 -9.40
C LEU A 58 -18.54 18.67 -10.91
N ALA A 59 -17.60 19.11 -11.74
CA ALA A 59 -17.62 18.99 -13.21
C ALA A 59 -16.64 17.94 -13.78
N LEU A 60 -16.03 17.10 -12.92
CA LEU A 60 -14.98 16.13 -13.32
C LEU A 60 -15.42 15.16 -14.44
N ASP A 61 -16.68 14.75 -14.44
CA ASP A 61 -17.27 13.88 -15.46
C ASP A 61 -17.94 14.65 -16.61
N SER A 62 -17.65 15.95 -16.78
CA SER A 62 -18.25 16.79 -17.82
C SER A 62 -19.79 16.66 -17.88
N PRO A 63 -20.50 16.95 -16.77
CA PRO A 63 -21.96 16.80 -16.70
C PRO A 63 -22.67 17.82 -17.61
N SER A 64 -23.97 17.60 -17.87
CA SER A 64 -24.80 18.64 -18.49
C SER A 64 -24.90 19.87 -17.55
N PRO A 65 -25.19 21.07 -18.09
CA PRO A 65 -25.38 22.27 -17.28
C PRO A 65 -26.45 22.09 -16.19
N GLU A 66 -27.51 21.33 -16.47
CA GLU A 66 -28.56 21.02 -15.51
C GLU A 66 -28.04 20.19 -14.33
N ILE A 67 -27.29 19.12 -14.60
CA ILE A 67 -26.71 18.25 -13.56
C ILE A 67 -25.67 19.03 -12.75
N LEU A 68 -24.85 19.86 -13.40
CA LEU A 68 -23.88 20.70 -12.69
C LEU A 68 -24.59 21.65 -11.70
N ARG A 69 -25.68 22.29 -12.12
CA ARG A 69 -26.49 23.17 -11.27
C ARG A 69 -27.09 22.41 -10.07
N LYS A 70 -27.64 21.21 -10.30
CA LYS A 70 -28.16 20.35 -9.22
C LYS A 70 -27.07 19.97 -8.21
N ARG A 71 -25.86 19.67 -8.70
CA ARG A 71 -24.71 19.35 -7.85
C ARG A 71 -24.23 20.54 -7.04
N GLN A 72 -24.22 21.74 -7.61
CA GLN A 72 -23.91 22.98 -6.90
C GLN A 72 -24.95 23.25 -5.79
N GLN A 73 -26.24 23.06 -6.07
CA GLN A 73 -27.30 23.13 -5.05
C GLN A 73 -27.07 22.11 -3.93
N GLY A 74 -26.71 20.87 -4.26
CA GLY A 74 -26.42 19.86 -3.26
C GLY A 74 -25.15 20.13 -2.44
N GLN A 75 -24.15 20.78 -3.03
CA GLN A 75 -22.98 21.27 -2.30
C GLN A 75 -23.38 22.39 -1.32
N ALA A 76 -24.21 23.34 -1.74
CA ALA A 76 -24.74 24.38 -0.86
C ALA A 76 -25.61 23.81 0.26
N TYR A 77 -26.46 22.81 -0.04
CA TYR A 77 -27.26 22.09 0.95
C TYR A 77 -26.38 21.48 2.04
N LEU A 78 -25.40 20.67 1.65
CA LEU A 78 -24.51 20.01 2.60
C LEU A 78 -23.67 21.03 3.38
N ALA A 79 -23.22 22.12 2.76
CA ALA A 79 -22.56 23.22 3.47
C ALA A 79 -23.49 23.81 4.53
N SER A 80 -24.76 24.07 4.21
CA SER A 80 -25.71 24.63 5.19
C SER A 80 -26.01 23.70 6.37
N LYS A 81 -25.89 22.38 6.19
CA LYS A 81 -26.19 21.37 7.21
C LYS A 81 -24.98 20.95 8.05
N LEU A 82 -23.79 20.97 7.44
CA LEU A 82 -22.57 20.41 8.03
C LEU A 82 -21.51 21.46 8.35
N ALA A 83 -21.63 22.69 7.83
CA ALA A 83 -20.73 23.77 8.22
C ALA A 83 -21.01 24.21 9.67
N PRO A 84 -19.99 24.67 10.40
CA PRO A 84 -20.20 25.27 11.72
C PRO A 84 -21.15 26.47 11.62
N SER A 85 -22.10 26.61 12.56
CA SER A 85 -22.89 27.84 12.62
C SER A 85 -22.02 29.01 13.07
N SER A 86 -22.26 30.21 12.53
CA SER A 86 -21.57 31.44 12.94
C SER A 86 -21.77 31.81 14.41
N SER A 87 -22.79 31.24 15.06
CA SER A 87 -23.13 31.45 16.47
C SER A 87 -22.44 30.48 17.43
N THR A 88 -21.90 29.35 16.95
CA THR A 88 -21.05 28.47 17.77
C THR A 88 -19.62 28.97 17.69
N ASN A 89 -19.21 29.74 18.71
CA ASN A 89 -17.80 30.05 18.90
C ASN A 89 -17.07 28.69 18.99
N PRO A 90 -16.31 28.27 17.97
CA PRO A 90 -15.78 26.92 17.95
C PRO A 90 -14.85 26.83 19.13
N ASN A 91 -15.14 25.91 20.05
CA ASN A 91 -14.38 25.77 21.29
C ASN A 91 -12.89 25.76 20.92
N GLU A 92 -12.17 26.83 21.24
CA GLU A 92 -10.77 27.07 20.82
C GLU A 92 -9.88 25.89 21.24
N ARG A 93 -10.29 25.24 22.34
CA ARG A 93 -9.81 23.97 22.84
C ARG A 93 -9.73 22.85 21.78
N GLY A 94 -10.74 22.69 20.92
CA GLY A 94 -10.76 21.65 19.90
C GLY A 94 -9.71 21.85 18.81
N LYS A 95 -9.53 23.10 18.35
CA LYS A 95 -8.46 23.46 17.41
C LYS A 95 -7.09 23.27 18.04
N THR A 96 -6.89 23.80 19.24
CA THR A 96 -5.63 23.69 20.00
C THR A 96 -5.29 22.24 20.34
N LEU A 97 -6.27 21.41 20.67
CA LEU A 97 -6.05 19.98 20.91
C LEU A 97 -5.70 19.27 19.59
N SER A 98 -6.40 19.59 18.51
CA SER A 98 -6.15 18.97 17.21
C SER A 98 -4.76 19.29 16.63
N SER A 99 -4.24 20.49 16.88
CA SER A 99 -2.89 20.89 16.46
C SER A 99 -1.79 20.26 17.31
N LYS A 100 -2.12 19.83 18.54
CA LYS A 100 -1.21 19.14 19.46
C LYS A 100 -1.21 17.61 19.31
N LEU A 101 -2.12 17.04 18.51
CA LEU A 101 -2.27 15.58 18.36
C LEU A 101 -1.96 15.13 16.92
N VAL A 102 -0.93 14.30 16.78
CA VAL A 102 -0.45 13.75 15.49
C VAL A 102 -1.11 12.41 15.11
N ASP A 103 -1.67 11.68 16.09
CA ASP A 103 -2.12 10.28 15.93
C ASP A 103 -3.64 10.09 16.09
N CYS A 104 -4.37 11.16 16.40
CA CYS A 104 -5.81 11.08 16.63
C CYS A 104 -6.59 10.97 15.31
N ARG A 105 -7.22 9.81 15.11
CA ARG A 105 -8.07 9.49 13.94
C ARG A 105 -9.44 10.18 13.96
N PHE A 106 -9.63 11.24 14.75
CA PHE A 106 -10.83 12.08 14.67
C PHE A 106 -10.68 12.99 13.46
N ALA A 107 -11.41 12.73 12.39
CA ALA A 107 -11.20 13.44 11.14
C ALA A 107 -12.49 14.00 10.58
N LEU A 108 -12.34 15.04 9.77
CA LEU A 108 -13.33 15.60 8.87
C LEU A 108 -14.18 14.54 8.15
N ALA A 109 -15.34 14.96 7.64
CA ALA A 109 -16.11 14.22 6.64
C ALA A 109 -15.25 13.94 5.40
N LYS A 110 -14.52 12.83 5.41
CA LYS A 110 -13.66 12.45 4.29
C LYS A 110 -14.52 12.03 3.10
N VAL A 111 -14.58 12.86 2.07
CA VAL A 111 -14.84 12.39 0.72
C VAL A 111 -13.52 11.79 0.30
N CYS A 112 -13.33 10.55 0.70
CA CYS A 112 -12.18 9.75 0.34
C CYS A 112 -12.06 9.76 -1.20
N MET A 113 -11.17 10.63 -1.73
CA MET A 113 -10.47 10.68 -3.04
C MET A 113 -9.58 11.95 -3.10
N PRO A 114 -8.29 11.88 -3.45
CA PRO A 114 -7.46 13.09 -3.62
C PRO A 114 -8.06 14.14 -4.57
N LEU A 115 -8.71 13.72 -5.67
CA LEU A 115 -9.34 14.60 -6.67
C LEU A 115 -10.68 15.18 -6.22
N MET A 116 -11.35 14.59 -5.22
CA MET A 116 -12.63 15.11 -4.69
C MET A 116 -12.50 15.70 -3.30
N ARG A 117 -11.26 15.90 -2.83
CA ARG A 117 -10.95 16.50 -1.53
C ARG A 117 -11.56 17.88 -1.39
N GLU A 118 -11.62 18.66 -2.47
CA GLU A 118 -12.20 20.01 -2.47
C GLU A 118 -13.70 20.02 -2.19
N LEU A 119 -14.38 18.88 -2.39
CA LEU A 119 -15.79 18.72 -2.03
C LEU A 119 -15.99 18.36 -0.56
N GLU A 120 -14.90 18.12 0.19
CA GLU A 120 -14.94 18.04 1.64
C GLU A 120 -15.19 19.43 2.19
N PHE A 121 -16.13 19.54 3.13
CA PHE A 121 -16.36 20.81 3.80
C PHE A 121 -15.13 21.15 4.65
N PRO A 122 -14.73 22.43 4.74
CA PRO A 122 -13.75 22.90 5.70
C PRO A 122 -14.35 22.78 7.11
N ALA A 123 -14.46 21.56 7.62
CA ALA A 123 -14.92 21.31 8.96
C ALA A 123 -13.71 21.40 9.89
N GLN A 124 -13.75 22.34 10.82
CA GLN A 124 -13.00 22.13 12.06
C GLN A 124 -13.42 20.76 12.62
N ARG A 125 -12.47 20.01 13.21
CA ARG A 125 -12.75 18.66 13.69
C ARG A 125 -14.02 18.69 14.55
N ASN A 126 -15.07 18.02 14.09
CA ASN A 126 -16.37 18.01 14.75
C ASN A 126 -16.32 17.00 15.91
N PHE A 127 -15.81 17.47 17.04
CA PHE A 127 -15.63 16.62 18.22
C PHE A 127 -16.98 16.17 18.76
N ILE A 128 -17.03 14.91 19.20
CA ILE A 128 -18.11 14.41 20.04
C ILE A 128 -18.03 15.13 21.38
N THR A 129 -19.10 15.78 21.78
CA THR A 129 -19.24 16.48 23.07
C THR A 129 -19.99 15.64 24.09
N ALA A 130 -20.88 14.76 23.64
CA ALA A 130 -21.53 13.76 24.47
C ALA A 130 -21.92 12.53 23.65
N VAL A 131 -21.88 11.36 24.28
CA VAL A 131 -22.57 10.15 23.83
C VAL A 131 -23.62 9.83 24.88
N LYS A 132 -24.87 9.68 24.47
CA LYS A 132 -26.00 9.44 25.35
C LYS A 132 -26.65 8.13 24.96
N HIS A 133 -26.99 7.33 25.96
CA HIS A 133 -27.97 6.26 25.84
C HIS A 133 -29.31 6.82 26.33
N ARG A 134 -30.35 6.78 25.49
CA ARG A 134 -31.62 7.44 25.82
C ARG A 134 -32.58 6.39 26.40
N LEU A 135 -32.41 6.11 27.69
CA LEU A 135 -33.30 5.22 28.44
C LEU A 135 -34.76 5.69 28.37
N GLN A 136 -35.64 4.76 27.97
CA GLN A 136 -37.11 4.77 28.04
C GLN A 136 -37.78 6.12 28.35
N SER A 137 -37.63 7.12 27.47
CA SER A 137 -38.60 8.21 27.44
C SER A 137 -39.78 7.73 26.60
N ALA A 138 -40.97 7.61 27.19
CA ALA A 138 -42.20 7.10 26.56
C ALA A 138 -42.76 8.01 25.42
N LYS A 139 -41.90 8.64 24.63
CA LYS A 139 -42.29 9.40 23.43
C LYS A 139 -42.19 8.49 22.21
N LYS A 140 -43.35 8.17 21.64
CA LYS A 140 -43.50 7.52 20.32
C LYS A 140 -42.68 8.28 19.25
N GLY A 141 -41.91 7.58 18.43
CA GLY A 141 -41.14 8.13 17.31
C GLY A 141 -39.69 8.50 17.63
N TYR A 142 -39.12 8.05 18.75
CA TYR A 142 -37.75 8.36 19.17
C TYR A 142 -36.92 7.08 19.38
N ALA A 143 -35.64 7.12 19.02
CA ALA A 143 -34.74 5.99 19.22
C ALA A 143 -34.44 5.75 20.71
N ASN A 144 -34.82 4.58 21.21
CA ASN A 144 -34.69 4.20 22.63
C ASN A 144 -33.59 3.17 22.90
N GLY A 145 -33.09 2.47 21.87
CA GLY A 145 -32.01 1.48 21.98
C GLY A 145 -30.72 1.85 21.23
N MET A 146 -30.73 2.97 20.50
CA MET A 146 -29.56 3.52 19.82
C MET A 146 -28.87 4.61 20.65
N TYR A 147 -27.55 4.64 20.58
CA TYR A 147 -26.78 5.77 21.08
C TYR A 147 -27.08 7.03 20.26
N GLN A 148 -27.13 8.16 20.97
CA GLN A 148 -27.17 9.48 20.40
C GLN A 148 -25.86 10.20 20.65
N VAL A 149 -25.39 10.92 19.64
CA VAL A 149 -24.14 11.68 19.68
C VAL A 149 -24.44 13.16 19.56
N ASP A 150 -23.97 13.92 20.53
CA ASP A 150 -23.80 15.36 20.36
C ASP A 150 -22.39 15.61 19.87
N THR A 151 -22.29 16.53 18.92
CA THR A 151 -21.04 17.06 18.42
C THR A 151 -20.98 18.56 18.70
N VAL A 152 -19.85 19.19 18.40
CA VAL A 152 -19.71 20.65 18.51
C VAL A 152 -20.72 21.39 17.63
N THR A 153 -21.10 20.81 16.48
CA THR A 153 -21.94 21.48 15.47
C THR A 153 -23.39 20.99 15.43
N GLN A 154 -23.66 19.78 15.92
CA GLN A 154 -24.97 19.12 15.81
C GLN A 154 -25.29 18.36 17.09
N LYS A 155 -26.56 18.26 17.47
CA LYS A 155 -27.04 17.54 18.65
C LYS A 155 -27.96 16.39 18.27
N ASP A 156 -28.07 15.41 19.17
CA ASP A 156 -29.00 14.28 19.10
C ASP A 156 -28.91 13.49 17.78
N LEU A 157 -27.69 13.29 17.26
CA LEU A 157 -27.46 12.48 16.06
C LEU A 157 -27.56 10.99 16.37
N PHE A 158 -28.20 10.23 15.49
CA PHE A 158 -28.25 8.77 15.58
C PHE A 158 -26.85 8.19 15.34
N MET A 159 -26.27 7.52 16.33
CA MET A 159 -24.94 6.96 16.20
C MET A 159 -24.98 5.62 15.48
N VAL A 160 -24.39 5.59 14.29
CA VAL A 160 -24.10 4.37 13.55
C VAL A 160 -22.57 4.23 13.51
N GLY A 161 -22.04 3.51 14.50
CA GLY A 161 -20.60 3.45 14.78
C GLY A 161 -19.84 2.43 13.93
N ASN A 162 -18.51 2.39 14.04
CA ASN A 162 -17.70 1.27 13.56
C ASN A 162 -17.06 0.56 14.76
N ASP A 163 -17.90 0.27 15.75
CA ASP A 163 -17.48 -0.46 16.93
C ASP A 163 -17.34 -1.94 16.58
N ALA A 164 -16.10 -2.31 16.30
CA ALA A 164 -15.75 -3.66 15.97
C ALA A 164 -15.47 -4.53 17.21
N VAL A 165 -15.73 -4.03 18.42
CA VAL A 165 -15.48 -4.68 19.70
C VAL A 165 -16.81 -5.05 20.37
N HIS A 166 -17.69 -4.08 20.59
CA HIS A 166 -18.95 -4.29 21.30
C HIS A 166 -20.02 -4.83 20.35
N THR A 167 -20.14 -6.16 20.33
CA THR A 167 -21.12 -6.84 19.46
C THR A 167 -22.45 -7.08 20.17
N LEU A 168 -22.41 -7.35 21.47
CA LEU A 168 -23.59 -7.56 22.30
C LEU A 168 -24.09 -6.23 22.91
N GLY A 169 -25.19 -6.29 23.66
CA GLY A 169 -25.79 -5.11 24.27
C GLY A 169 -24.86 -4.47 25.31
N ASN A 170 -24.90 -3.15 25.42
CA ASN A 170 -24.08 -2.46 26.40
C ASN A 170 -24.60 -2.68 27.82
N GLU A 171 -25.87 -2.38 28.09
CA GLU A 171 -26.48 -2.58 29.41
C GLU A 171 -26.65 -4.06 29.73
N ALA A 172 -27.09 -4.86 28.75
CA ALA A 172 -27.38 -6.27 28.98
C ALA A 172 -26.13 -7.16 29.10
N PHE A 173 -24.98 -6.74 28.58
CA PHE A 173 -23.77 -7.57 28.54
C PHE A 173 -22.50 -6.81 28.90
N HIS A 174 -22.15 -5.73 28.20
CA HIS A 174 -20.84 -5.10 28.39
C HIS A 174 -20.69 -4.29 29.69
N ALA A 175 -21.75 -3.72 30.24
CA ALA A 175 -21.74 -3.00 31.51
C ALA A 175 -21.54 -3.97 32.70
N PRO A 176 -22.28 -5.09 32.81
CA PRO A 176 -21.96 -6.14 33.78
C PRO A 176 -20.54 -6.70 33.64
N VAL A 177 -20.08 -6.93 32.39
CA VAL A 177 -18.68 -7.34 32.12
C VAL A 177 -17.69 -6.29 32.64
N GLN A 178 -17.93 -5.01 32.38
CA GLN A 178 -17.06 -3.93 32.84
C GLN A 178 -17.05 -3.81 34.37
N GLN A 179 -18.21 -4.02 35.02
CA GLN A 179 -18.31 -4.04 36.47
C GLN A 179 -17.46 -5.17 37.06
N GLU A 180 -17.61 -6.40 36.56
CA GLU A 180 -16.81 -7.55 36.99
C GLU A 180 -15.30 -7.33 36.74
N ILE A 181 -14.94 -6.72 35.61
CA ILE A 181 -13.55 -6.35 35.32
C ILE A 181 -13.02 -5.37 36.38
N ASN A 182 -13.80 -4.35 36.75
CA ASN A 182 -13.42 -3.38 37.76
C ASN A 182 -13.28 -4.02 39.14
N GLU A 183 -14.19 -4.93 39.49
CA GLU A 183 -14.14 -5.69 40.75
C GLU A 183 -12.86 -6.53 40.82
N ARG A 184 -12.55 -7.31 39.78
CA ARG A 184 -11.31 -8.13 39.73
C ARG A 184 -10.03 -7.30 39.73
N MET A 185 -10.05 -6.09 39.16
CA MET A 185 -8.90 -5.17 39.17
C MET A 185 -8.84 -4.26 40.43
N SER A 186 -9.83 -4.33 41.32
CA SER A 186 -9.90 -3.46 42.51
C SER A 186 -8.77 -3.76 43.48
N LEU A 187 -8.12 -2.70 43.98
CA LEU A 187 -7.15 -2.79 45.08
C LEU A 187 -7.79 -2.76 46.47
N MET A 188 -9.05 -2.32 46.56
CA MET A 188 -9.71 -2.20 47.84
C MET A 188 -10.27 -3.57 48.21
N GLU A 189 -9.83 -4.08 49.36
CA GLU A 189 -10.27 -5.35 49.91
C GLU A 189 -11.72 -5.24 50.38
N ASP A 190 -12.65 -5.82 49.64
CA ASP A 190 -13.87 -6.34 50.25
C ASP A 190 -13.68 -7.85 50.42
N ASN A 191 -13.42 -8.29 51.66
CA ASN A 191 -13.41 -9.69 52.11
C ASN A 191 -12.15 -10.54 51.84
N GLY A 192 -10.95 -9.95 51.70
CA GLY A 192 -9.68 -10.70 51.77
C GLY A 192 -9.38 -11.67 50.60
N LYS A 193 -10.02 -11.49 49.44
CA LYS A 193 -9.88 -12.40 48.28
C LYS A 193 -8.99 -11.90 47.15
N ASN A 194 -8.47 -10.67 47.16
CA ASN A 194 -7.88 -10.07 45.96
C ASN A 194 -6.37 -9.73 46.07
N GLY A 195 -5.56 -10.68 46.56
CA GLY A 195 -4.10 -10.56 46.57
C GLY A 195 -3.47 -10.37 45.18
N ASP A 196 -4.19 -10.75 44.12
CA ASP A 196 -3.74 -10.67 42.74
C ASP A 196 -3.80 -9.26 42.14
N ALA A 197 -4.57 -8.34 42.72
CA ALA A 197 -4.69 -6.97 42.20
C ALA A 197 -3.36 -6.19 42.29
N MET A 198 -2.47 -6.55 43.21
CA MET A 198 -1.11 -5.99 43.33
C MET A 198 -0.19 -6.42 42.18
N LEU A 199 -0.53 -7.49 41.45
CA LEU A 199 0.23 -7.96 40.28
C LEU A 199 0.21 -6.96 39.12
N ARG A 200 -0.70 -5.98 39.14
CA ARG A 200 -0.69 -4.87 38.17
C ARG A 200 0.59 -4.02 38.21
N PHE A 201 1.30 -4.04 39.34
CA PHE A 201 2.57 -3.35 39.52
C PHE A 201 3.79 -4.25 39.25
N ALA A 202 3.57 -5.56 39.07
CA ALA A 202 4.61 -6.50 38.71
C ALA A 202 4.80 -6.53 37.18
N PRO A 203 6.04 -6.45 36.67
CA PRO A 203 6.29 -6.69 35.25
C PRO A 203 5.94 -8.15 34.89
N LEU A 204 5.42 -8.37 33.67
CA LEU A 204 5.24 -9.65 32.97
C LEU A 204 5.53 -10.90 33.84
N SER A 205 4.57 -11.29 34.69
CA SER A 205 4.69 -12.41 35.62
C SER A 205 3.73 -13.53 35.23
N LEU A 206 4.18 -14.79 35.41
CA LEU A 206 3.28 -15.94 35.36
C LEU A 206 2.41 -15.90 36.61
N ASN A 207 1.12 -15.65 36.44
CA ASN A 207 0.14 -15.55 37.52
C ASN A 207 -1.11 -16.38 37.21
N GLN A 208 -1.98 -16.55 38.21
CA GLN A 208 -3.18 -17.38 38.10
C GLN A 208 -4.15 -16.88 37.02
N GLU A 209 -4.32 -15.55 36.89
CA GLU A 209 -5.14 -14.96 35.84
C GLU A 209 -4.63 -15.30 34.42
N LEU A 210 -3.30 -15.27 34.22
CA LEU A 210 -2.69 -15.66 32.96
C LEU A 210 -2.83 -17.16 32.70
N GLU A 211 -2.60 -18.00 33.70
CA GLU A 211 -2.79 -19.46 33.62
C GLU A 211 -4.23 -19.80 33.22
N LYS A 212 -5.22 -19.23 33.92
CA LYS A 212 -6.64 -19.37 33.61
C LYS A 212 -6.98 -18.93 32.20
N ASN A 213 -6.40 -17.81 31.75
CA ASN A 213 -6.63 -17.30 30.39
C ASN A 213 -6.10 -18.27 29.34
N VAL A 214 -4.86 -18.74 29.52
CA VAL A 214 -4.21 -19.72 28.65
C VAL A 214 -5.08 -20.99 28.57
N GLU A 215 -5.46 -21.57 29.71
CA GLU A 215 -6.30 -22.77 29.73
C GLU A 215 -7.64 -22.55 29.03
N THR A 216 -8.33 -21.45 29.35
CA THR A 216 -9.65 -21.14 28.78
C THR A 216 -9.58 -21.01 27.27
N ILE A 217 -8.64 -20.21 26.75
CA ILE A 217 -8.58 -19.94 25.30
C ILE A 217 -8.10 -21.17 24.51
N LEU A 218 -7.17 -21.96 25.06
CA LEU A 218 -6.72 -23.19 24.42
C LEU A 218 -7.83 -24.23 24.39
N ASN A 219 -8.60 -24.40 25.47
CA ASN A 219 -9.76 -25.28 25.51
C ASN A 219 -10.86 -24.86 24.53
N MET A 220 -11.13 -23.56 24.42
CA MET A 220 -12.14 -23.05 23.46
C MET A 220 -11.73 -23.23 22.00
N THR A 221 -10.44 -23.18 21.69
CA THR A 221 -9.93 -23.18 20.31
C THR A 221 -9.37 -24.52 19.85
N GLY A 222 -9.00 -25.41 20.77
CA GLY A 222 -8.31 -26.66 20.48
C GLY A 222 -6.85 -26.48 20.03
N MET A 223 -6.23 -25.36 20.38
CA MET A 223 -4.84 -25.03 20.04
C MET A 223 -3.88 -25.42 21.17
N ASP A 224 -2.59 -25.56 20.84
CA ASP A 224 -1.59 -26.04 21.81
C ASP A 224 -0.88 -24.90 22.56
N LYS A 225 -0.82 -23.71 21.95
CA LYS A 225 -0.04 -22.57 22.48
C LYS A 225 -0.73 -21.25 22.20
N VAL A 226 -0.49 -20.28 23.08
CA VAL A 226 -0.93 -18.89 22.94
C VAL A 226 0.24 -17.93 23.12
N ARG A 227 0.20 -16.84 22.37
CA ARG A 227 1.06 -15.66 22.50
C ARG A 227 0.20 -14.41 22.53
N TYR A 228 0.57 -13.43 23.34
CA TYR A 228 -0.18 -12.19 23.49
C TYR A 228 0.49 -11.00 22.76
N SER A 229 -0.31 -10.00 22.40
CA SER A 229 0.08 -8.72 21.81
C SER A 229 -0.96 -7.65 22.19
N LEU A 230 -0.69 -6.36 21.96
CA LEU A 230 -1.64 -5.29 22.33
C LEU A 230 -2.63 -4.99 21.21
N SER A 231 -2.27 -5.28 19.97
CA SER A 231 -3.14 -5.04 18.81
C SER A 231 -3.14 -6.21 17.83
N GLY A 232 -4.21 -6.29 17.05
CA GLY A 232 -4.30 -7.30 15.99
C GLY A 232 -3.22 -7.14 14.92
N SER A 233 -2.71 -5.93 14.68
CA SER A 233 -1.62 -5.71 13.72
C SER A 233 -0.29 -6.28 14.24
N GLU A 234 -0.01 -6.13 15.54
CA GLU A 234 1.13 -6.77 16.19
C GLU A 234 0.98 -8.29 16.23
N ALA A 235 -0.22 -8.79 16.52
CA ALA A 235 -0.49 -10.23 16.57
C ALA A 235 -0.26 -10.90 15.20
N VAL A 236 -0.72 -10.28 14.11
CA VAL A 236 -0.41 -10.76 12.74
C VAL A 236 1.08 -10.77 12.49
N ASP A 237 1.80 -9.70 12.84
CA ASP A 237 3.24 -9.63 12.61
C ASP A 237 4.01 -10.69 13.41
N ALA A 238 3.64 -10.89 14.67
CA ALA A 238 4.19 -11.93 15.54
C ALA A 238 3.93 -13.33 14.96
N ALA A 239 2.69 -13.62 14.56
CA ALA A 239 2.32 -14.90 13.95
C ALA A 239 3.15 -15.20 12.69
N LEU A 240 3.29 -14.22 11.80
CA LEU A 240 4.07 -14.40 10.57
C LEU A 240 5.55 -14.61 10.84
N LYS A 241 6.12 -13.96 11.87
CA LYS A 241 7.51 -14.19 12.30
C LYS A 241 7.68 -15.61 12.87
N ASP A 242 6.80 -16.01 13.78
CA ASP A 242 6.80 -17.35 14.42
C ASP A 242 6.70 -18.47 13.39
N VAL A 243 5.83 -18.32 12.41
CA VAL A 243 5.68 -19.29 11.33
C VAL A 243 6.90 -19.31 10.41
N LYS A 244 7.46 -18.15 10.02
CA LYS A 244 8.68 -18.10 9.20
C LYS A 244 9.86 -18.77 9.91
N ALA A 245 10.04 -18.52 11.19
CA ALA A 245 11.06 -19.20 12.00
C ALA A 245 10.85 -20.73 12.01
N SER A 246 9.58 -21.16 12.08
CA SER A 246 9.20 -22.59 12.13
C SER A 246 9.24 -23.31 10.77
N CYS A 247 9.38 -22.58 9.66
CA CYS A 247 9.34 -23.11 8.29
C CYS A 247 10.72 -23.15 7.59
N ARG A 248 11.84 -23.10 8.34
CA ARG A 248 13.21 -23.41 7.89
C ARG A 248 13.62 -22.81 6.52
N GLY A 249 13.88 -21.51 6.49
CA GLY A 249 14.42 -20.81 5.31
C GLY A 249 13.36 -20.30 4.32
N LYS A 250 12.10 -20.68 4.52
CA LYS A 250 10.96 -20.09 3.79
C LYS A 250 10.62 -18.72 4.32
N ASN A 251 10.50 -17.77 3.41
CA ASN A 251 10.30 -16.35 3.76
C ASN A 251 9.05 -15.73 3.13
N ILE A 252 8.32 -16.50 2.32
CA ILE A 252 7.19 -15.98 1.54
C ILE A 252 5.88 -16.22 2.28
N VAL A 253 5.04 -15.19 2.32
CA VAL A 253 3.68 -15.26 2.86
C VAL A 253 2.70 -15.02 1.71
N VAL A 254 1.73 -15.91 1.55
CA VAL A 254 0.62 -15.72 0.63
C VAL A 254 -0.52 -15.02 1.37
N ARG A 255 -0.99 -13.91 0.80
CA ARG A 255 -2.18 -13.15 1.17
C ARG A 255 -3.16 -13.17 0.00
N PHE A 256 -4.40 -12.79 0.26
CA PHE A 256 -5.40 -12.59 -0.78
C PHE A 256 -5.63 -11.09 -1.04
N SER A 257 -5.82 -10.70 -2.31
CA SER A 257 -5.66 -9.30 -2.78
C SER A 257 -6.53 -8.24 -2.08
N SER A 258 -7.63 -8.63 -1.44
CA SER A 258 -8.58 -7.72 -0.76
C SER A 258 -8.57 -7.84 0.77
N ALA A 259 -7.81 -8.79 1.32
CA ALA A 259 -7.75 -9.08 2.75
C ALA A 259 -6.94 -8.03 3.52
N TYR A 260 -7.53 -7.53 4.62
CA TYR A 260 -6.85 -6.63 5.55
C TYR A 260 -6.38 -7.40 6.77
N HIS A 261 -5.09 -7.25 7.10
CA HIS A 261 -4.41 -8.00 8.16
C HIS A 261 -3.59 -7.08 9.07
N GLY A 262 -4.09 -5.86 9.30
CA GLY A 262 -3.34 -4.83 10.01
C GLY A 262 -2.29 -4.12 9.14
N HIS A 263 -1.51 -3.25 9.77
CA HIS A 263 -0.59 -2.33 9.09
C HIS A 263 0.89 -2.59 9.37
N VAL A 264 1.22 -3.28 10.47
CA VAL A 264 2.62 -3.53 10.90
C VAL A 264 3.39 -4.34 9.86
N SER A 265 2.80 -5.44 9.37
CA SER A 265 3.41 -6.22 8.27
C SER A 265 3.06 -5.67 6.87
N GLY A 266 2.65 -4.41 6.79
CA GLY A 266 2.15 -3.72 5.59
C GLY A 266 0.66 -3.96 5.33
N VAL A 267 -0.05 -2.92 4.87
CA VAL A 267 -1.48 -2.94 4.52
C VAL A 267 -1.71 -3.45 3.10
N ASP A 268 -0.82 -3.06 2.18
CA ASP A 268 -0.93 -3.32 0.76
C ASP A 268 0.36 -3.96 0.23
N VAL A 269 0.35 -4.30 -1.05
CA VAL A 269 1.43 -5.05 -1.69
C VAL A 269 2.70 -4.23 -1.90
N LEU A 270 2.62 -2.89 -1.86
CA LEU A 270 3.78 -2.01 -1.97
C LEU A 270 4.63 -2.10 -0.70
N ASN A 271 3.95 -2.20 0.43
CA ASN A 271 4.52 -2.13 1.77
C ASN A 271 4.86 -3.50 2.38
N CYS A 272 4.47 -4.61 1.75
CA CYS A 272 4.73 -5.98 2.23
C CYS A 272 5.86 -6.68 1.45
N LYS A 273 7.14 -6.50 1.84
CA LYS A 273 8.26 -7.27 1.22
C LYS A 273 8.07 -8.77 1.46
N LYS A 274 8.34 -9.59 0.42
CA LYS A 274 8.22 -11.07 0.43
C LYS A 274 6.79 -11.60 0.67
N HIS A 275 5.77 -10.81 0.36
CA HIS A 275 4.39 -11.28 0.38
C HIS A 275 3.87 -11.39 -1.07
N ILE A 276 3.04 -12.39 -1.34
CA ILE A 276 2.37 -12.60 -2.64
C ILE A 276 0.89 -12.44 -2.43
N PHE A 277 0.22 -11.77 -3.36
CA PHE A 277 -1.21 -11.51 -3.28
C PHE A 277 -1.91 -12.31 -4.38
N LEU A 278 -2.60 -13.36 -3.99
CA LEU A 278 -3.34 -14.23 -4.88
C LEU A 278 -4.82 -13.86 -4.94
N LYS A 279 -5.50 -14.41 -5.95
CA LYS A 279 -6.95 -14.28 -6.11
C LYS A 279 -7.63 -15.24 -5.12
N GLU A 280 -8.52 -14.72 -4.29
CA GLU A 280 -9.33 -15.50 -3.36
C GLU A 280 -10.42 -16.27 -4.11
N CYS A 281 -10.83 -17.44 -3.61
CA CYS A 281 -11.82 -18.31 -4.29
C CYS A 281 -11.40 -18.68 -5.73
N SER A 282 -10.14 -19.05 -5.94
CA SER A 282 -9.58 -19.43 -7.25
C SER A 282 -8.76 -20.70 -7.12
N GLN A 283 -9.01 -21.64 -8.04
CA GLN A 283 -8.32 -22.92 -8.10
C GLN A 283 -6.85 -22.72 -8.49
N GLU A 284 -6.58 -21.78 -9.40
CA GLU A 284 -5.22 -21.43 -9.83
C GLU A 284 -4.37 -20.91 -8.65
N SER A 285 -4.99 -20.27 -7.66
CA SER A 285 -4.30 -19.85 -6.44
C SER A 285 -3.92 -21.03 -5.54
N ILE A 286 -4.79 -22.05 -5.43
CA ILE A 286 -4.52 -23.28 -4.67
C ILE A 286 -3.39 -24.08 -5.35
N GLU A 287 -3.44 -24.20 -6.67
CA GLU A 287 -2.39 -24.84 -7.48
C GLU A 287 -1.06 -24.09 -7.37
N PHE A 288 -1.08 -22.76 -7.36
CA PHE A 288 0.12 -21.94 -7.14
C PHE A 288 0.77 -22.25 -5.78
N ILE A 289 -0.04 -22.37 -4.71
CA ILE A 289 0.44 -22.71 -3.37
C ILE A 289 1.11 -24.08 -3.37
N GLU A 290 0.51 -25.08 -4.03
CA GLU A 290 1.11 -26.40 -4.18
C GLU A 290 2.43 -26.34 -4.96
N LYS A 291 2.41 -25.72 -6.15
CA LYS A 291 3.57 -25.61 -7.05
C LYS A 291 4.77 -24.95 -6.37
N TYR A 292 4.54 -23.93 -5.55
CA TYR A 292 5.59 -23.14 -4.90
C TYR A 292 5.71 -23.35 -3.39
N HIS A 293 5.17 -24.47 -2.89
CA HIS A 293 5.17 -24.84 -1.47
C HIS A 293 6.57 -24.71 -0.81
N TYR A 294 7.65 -25.02 -1.54
CA TYR A 294 9.04 -24.96 -1.06
C TYR A 294 9.53 -23.55 -0.70
N ARG A 295 8.85 -22.48 -1.13
CA ARG A 295 9.19 -21.08 -0.78
C ARG A 295 8.20 -20.44 0.20
N ILE A 296 6.98 -20.96 0.23
CA ILE A 296 5.85 -20.40 0.99
C ILE A 296 5.89 -20.94 2.42
N ALA A 297 6.05 -20.04 3.39
CA ALA A 297 5.98 -20.36 4.81
C ALA A 297 4.53 -20.40 5.31
N ALA A 298 3.70 -19.48 4.83
CA ALA A 298 2.35 -19.28 5.33
C ALA A 298 1.38 -18.86 4.22
N VAL A 299 0.14 -19.31 4.36
CA VAL A 299 -1.04 -18.79 3.67
C VAL A 299 -1.95 -18.19 4.75
N ILE A 300 -2.22 -16.89 4.69
CA ILE A 300 -3.08 -16.19 5.65
C ILE A 300 -4.38 -15.76 4.98
N ILE A 301 -5.50 -16.11 5.61
CA ILE A 301 -6.86 -15.71 5.21
C ILE A 301 -7.48 -14.75 6.22
N ASN A 302 -8.40 -13.90 5.75
CA ASN A 302 -9.28 -13.12 6.63
C ASN A 302 -10.72 -13.54 6.32
N PRO A 303 -11.38 -14.35 7.18
CA PRO A 303 -12.73 -14.85 6.92
C PRO A 303 -13.79 -13.76 6.72
N MET A 304 -13.56 -12.54 7.22
CA MET A 304 -14.43 -11.38 6.98
C MET A 304 -14.50 -10.99 5.48
N GLN A 305 -13.58 -11.47 4.63
CA GLN A 305 -13.64 -11.28 3.18
C GLN A 305 -14.89 -11.86 2.52
N HIS A 306 -15.46 -12.92 3.09
CA HIS A 306 -16.76 -13.46 2.72
C HIS A 306 -17.84 -12.36 2.64
N PHE A 307 -17.80 -11.43 3.60
CA PHE A 307 -18.70 -10.28 3.66
C PHE A 307 -18.11 -9.02 3.01
N THR A 308 -16.83 -8.66 3.25
CA THR A 308 -16.28 -7.38 2.75
C THR A 308 -15.99 -7.39 1.24
N GLY A 309 -16.05 -8.56 0.62
CA GLY A 309 -15.98 -8.77 -0.83
C GLY A 309 -14.61 -9.26 -1.28
N VAL A 310 -14.60 -10.45 -1.89
CA VAL A 310 -13.39 -11.10 -2.41
C VAL A 310 -12.86 -10.40 -3.67
N ASN A 311 -11.54 -10.38 -3.82
CA ASN A 311 -10.81 -9.87 -5.00
C ASN A 311 -11.08 -8.42 -5.39
N LYS A 312 -11.77 -7.68 -4.53
CA LYS A 312 -12.02 -6.26 -4.69
C LYS A 312 -11.21 -5.57 -3.62
N ALA A 313 -10.04 -5.04 -4.00
CA ALA A 313 -9.22 -4.30 -3.06
C ALA A 313 -10.11 -3.26 -2.34
N SER A 314 -10.03 -3.23 -1.02
CA SER A 314 -10.51 -2.08 -0.27
C SER A 314 -9.35 -1.09 -0.29
N PRO A 315 -9.42 0.03 -1.05
CA PRO A 315 -8.43 1.06 -0.88
C PRO A 315 -8.39 1.42 0.61
N PRO A 316 -7.22 1.73 1.19
CA PRO A 316 -7.15 2.28 2.54
C PRO A 316 -8.08 3.51 2.62
N GLY A 317 -9.25 3.33 3.24
CA GLY A 317 -10.30 4.35 3.30
C GLY A 317 -11.20 4.50 2.07
N GLU A 318 -11.33 3.50 1.18
CA GLU A 318 -12.29 3.46 0.05
C GLU A 318 -12.45 4.81 -0.68
N LYS A 319 -11.35 5.23 -1.31
CA LYS A 319 -11.22 6.59 -1.81
C LYS A 319 -11.70 6.86 -3.24
N LEU A 320 -12.41 5.96 -3.93
CA LEU A 320 -12.99 6.26 -5.26
C LEU A 320 -13.90 5.12 -5.70
N THR A 321 -15.05 5.46 -6.28
CA THR A 321 -15.90 4.52 -7.04
C THR A 321 -15.77 4.84 -8.55
N LEU A 322 -14.74 4.32 -9.22
CA LEU A 322 -14.58 4.45 -10.69
C LEU A 322 -15.69 3.74 -11.50
N THR A 323 -16.49 2.93 -10.81
CA THR A 323 -17.61 2.12 -11.27
C THR A 323 -18.59 1.93 -10.12
N SER A 324 -19.67 1.17 -10.34
CA SER A 324 -20.49 0.64 -9.25
C SER A 324 -19.64 -0.05 -8.18
N ARG A 325 -19.92 0.24 -6.92
CA ARG A 325 -19.33 -0.44 -5.76
C ARG A 325 -20.28 -1.56 -5.34
N ILE A 326 -20.15 -2.69 -6.01
CA ILE A 326 -20.86 -3.92 -5.64
C ILE A 326 -19.81 -4.85 -5.03
N ARG A 327 -19.87 -5.10 -3.72
CA ARG A 327 -18.99 -6.07 -3.09
C ARG A 327 -19.64 -7.45 -3.24
N SER A 328 -19.04 -8.30 -4.08
CA SER A 328 -19.54 -9.66 -4.31
C SER A 328 -19.39 -10.46 -3.02
N ALA A 329 -20.51 -10.76 -2.35
CA ALA A 329 -20.53 -11.75 -1.29
C ALA A 329 -20.46 -13.14 -1.93
N VAL A 330 -19.49 -13.95 -1.53
CA VAL A 330 -19.50 -15.38 -1.86
C VAL A 330 -20.58 -16.02 -0.98
N ASN A 331 -21.32 -17.02 -1.45
CA ASN A 331 -22.25 -17.74 -0.58
C ASN A 331 -21.47 -18.44 0.57
N LYS A 332 -22.08 -18.58 1.76
CA LYS A 332 -21.41 -19.13 2.95
C LYS A 332 -20.85 -20.52 2.67
N ASP A 333 -21.66 -21.40 2.09
CA ASP A 333 -21.31 -22.80 1.86
C ASP A 333 -20.24 -22.94 0.78
N GLN A 334 -20.32 -22.12 -0.27
CA GLN A 334 -19.29 -22.05 -1.31
C GLN A 334 -17.95 -21.55 -0.74
N TYR A 335 -17.99 -20.53 0.12
CA TYR A 335 -16.78 -20.01 0.76
C TYR A 335 -16.19 -21.03 1.74
N ALA A 336 -17.04 -21.72 2.51
CA ALA A 336 -16.62 -22.81 3.39
C ALA A 336 -15.92 -23.92 2.60
N GLN A 337 -16.53 -24.43 1.51
CA GLN A 337 -15.90 -25.45 0.64
C GLN A 337 -14.51 -25.01 0.19
N TRP A 338 -14.37 -23.80 -0.34
CA TRP A 338 -13.08 -23.29 -0.79
C TRP A 338 -12.05 -23.16 0.35
N LEU A 339 -12.47 -22.75 1.55
CA LEU A 339 -11.57 -22.70 2.71
C LEU A 339 -11.08 -24.09 3.12
N HIS A 340 -11.94 -25.10 3.04
CA HIS A 340 -11.57 -26.50 3.28
C HIS A 340 -10.60 -27.00 2.20
N ASP A 341 -10.87 -26.76 0.92
CA ASP A 341 -9.95 -27.12 -0.18
C ASP A 341 -8.56 -26.48 0.00
N LEU A 342 -8.53 -25.21 0.41
CA LEU A 342 -7.29 -24.48 0.67
C LEU A 342 -6.52 -25.07 1.87
N GLN A 343 -7.23 -25.37 2.96
CA GLN A 343 -6.66 -26.00 4.14
C GLN A 343 -6.10 -27.38 3.81
N ASP A 344 -6.88 -28.21 3.11
CA ASP A 344 -6.51 -29.55 2.71
C ASP A 344 -5.28 -29.53 1.80
N ARG A 345 -5.18 -28.53 0.91
CA ARG A 345 -3.97 -28.36 0.11
C ARG A 345 -2.76 -27.97 0.96
N CYS A 346 -2.90 -27.05 1.92
CA CYS A 346 -1.81 -26.69 2.84
C CYS A 346 -1.38 -27.90 3.69
N ASN A 347 -2.33 -28.70 4.16
CA ASN A 347 -2.10 -29.93 4.92
C ASN A 347 -1.39 -30.98 4.07
N TYR A 348 -1.84 -31.20 2.83
CA TYR A 348 -1.18 -32.07 1.85
C TYR A 348 0.28 -31.65 1.63
N CYS A 349 0.52 -30.36 1.36
CA CYS A 349 1.87 -29.83 1.19
C CYS A 349 2.73 -30.09 2.43
N THR A 350 2.19 -29.82 3.62
CA THR A 350 2.90 -30.02 4.88
C THR A 350 3.22 -31.49 5.15
N LYS A 351 2.30 -32.40 4.84
CA LYS A 351 2.43 -33.84 5.09
C LYS A 351 3.39 -34.51 4.11
N TYR A 352 3.30 -34.20 2.82
CA TYR A 352 3.98 -34.96 1.77
C TYR A 352 5.11 -34.22 1.07
N LEU A 353 5.15 -32.88 1.16
CA LEU A 353 6.09 -32.07 0.40
C LEU A 353 6.98 -31.22 1.32
N SER A 354 6.54 -30.02 1.69
CA SER A 354 7.22 -29.20 2.68
C SER A 354 6.24 -28.32 3.45
N ARG A 355 6.56 -28.03 4.71
CA ARG A 355 5.67 -27.33 5.67
C ARG A 355 5.13 -25.99 5.17
N VAL A 356 3.82 -25.85 5.07
CA VAL A 356 3.09 -24.61 4.73
C VAL A 356 2.00 -24.39 5.78
N ALA A 357 2.09 -23.30 6.54
CA ALA A 357 1.09 -23.01 7.57
C ALA A 357 -0.18 -22.39 6.97
N PHE A 358 -1.33 -22.89 7.37
CA PHE A 358 -2.63 -22.25 7.15
C PHE A 358 -3.00 -21.38 8.36
N ILE A 359 -3.07 -20.06 8.15
CA ILE A 359 -3.29 -19.06 9.21
C ILE A 359 -4.65 -18.39 9.01
N MET A 360 -5.44 -18.33 10.08
CA MET A 360 -6.74 -17.68 10.10
C MET A 360 -6.72 -16.39 10.94
N ASP A 361 -6.84 -15.24 10.27
CA ASP A 361 -7.02 -13.94 10.93
C ASP A 361 -8.48 -13.73 11.31
N ASP A 362 -8.83 -14.12 12.53
CA ASP A 362 -10.19 -14.09 13.07
C ASP A 362 -10.44 -12.81 13.90
N ILE A 363 -9.57 -11.80 13.80
CA ILE A 363 -9.58 -10.60 14.65
C ILE A 363 -10.86 -9.75 14.51
N TYR A 364 -11.48 -9.72 13.33
CA TYR A 364 -12.74 -8.99 13.13
C TYR A 364 -13.97 -9.89 13.25
N PHE A 365 -13.84 -11.18 12.95
CA PHE A 365 -14.99 -12.08 12.79
C PHE A 365 -15.37 -12.77 14.10
N ALA A 366 -14.40 -13.14 14.94
CA ALA A 366 -14.64 -13.82 16.20
C ALA A 366 -15.65 -13.05 17.10
N PHE A 367 -16.44 -13.82 17.84
CA PHE A 367 -17.47 -13.40 18.78
C PHE A 367 -18.65 -12.62 18.17
N ARG A 368 -18.89 -12.75 16.86
CA ARG A 368 -20.02 -12.10 16.16
C ARG A 368 -21.17 -13.01 15.78
N THR A 369 -21.00 -14.31 15.94
CA THR A 369 -22.00 -15.32 15.58
C THR A 369 -22.09 -16.34 16.71
N PRO A 370 -23.20 -17.08 16.84
CA PRO A 370 -23.36 -18.08 17.91
C PRO A 370 -22.25 -19.14 17.96
N GLN A 371 -21.60 -19.41 16.83
CA GLN A 371 -20.46 -20.32 16.70
C GLN A 371 -19.17 -19.77 17.32
N LEU A 372 -19.13 -18.48 17.67
CA LEU A 372 -18.02 -17.72 18.22
C LEU A 372 -16.81 -17.57 17.30
N PHE A 373 -16.29 -18.63 16.69
CA PHE A 373 -15.09 -18.60 15.86
C PHE A 373 -15.38 -18.83 14.38
N SER A 374 -14.56 -18.23 13.51
CA SER A 374 -14.65 -18.46 12.06
C SER A 374 -14.50 -19.94 11.69
N LYS A 375 -13.65 -20.69 12.43
CA LYS A 375 -13.41 -22.11 12.16
C LYS A 375 -14.67 -22.97 12.29
N ASP A 376 -15.58 -22.58 13.17
CA ASP A 376 -16.84 -23.28 13.46
C ASP A 376 -18.03 -22.67 12.70
N TYR A 377 -17.92 -21.40 12.29
CA TYR A 377 -18.91 -20.79 11.40
C TYR A 377 -18.84 -21.37 9.97
N PHE A 378 -17.63 -21.57 9.45
CA PHE A 378 -17.38 -22.13 8.11
C PHE A 378 -17.17 -23.66 8.15
N THR A 379 -18.12 -24.37 8.76
CA THR A 379 -18.16 -25.84 8.69
C THR A 379 -18.37 -26.30 7.25
N HIS A 380 -17.76 -27.43 6.90
CA HIS A 380 -17.87 -27.96 5.55
C HIS A 380 -19.32 -28.42 5.31
N PRO A 381 -20.01 -27.91 4.27
CA PRO A 381 -21.46 -28.08 4.13
C PRO A 381 -21.89 -29.53 3.88
N LYS A 382 -20.99 -30.41 3.43
CA LYS A 382 -21.32 -31.83 3.20
C LYS A 382 -20.88 -32.76 4.32
N THR A 383 -19.82 -32.44 5.05
CA THR A 383 -19.21 -33.34 6.05
C THR A 383 -19.47 -32.87 7.49
N GLY A 384 -19.88 -31.61 7.68
CA GLY A 384 -20.09 -31.02 8.99
C GLY A 384 -18.81 -30.68 9.75
N GLU A 385 -17.62 -30.92 9.17
CA GLU A 385 -16.35 -30.69 9.86
C GLU A 385 -16.01 -29.20 9.98
N SER A 386 -15.51 -28.77 11.14
CA SER A 386 -14.91 -27.45 11.34
C SER A 386 -13.54 -27.34 10.65
N LEU A 387 -13.15 -26.11 10.31
CA LEU A 387 -11.78 -25.84 9.89
C LEU A 387 -10.80 -26.09 11.05
N LYS A 388 -9.57 -26.49 10.70
CA LYS A 388 -8.47 -26.81 11.60
C LYS A 388 -7.23 -25.99 11.18
N PRO A 389 -7.25 -24.65 11.32
CA PRO A 389 -6.09 -23.82 11.03
C PRO A 389 -4.88 -24.21 11.89
N ASN A 390 -3.67 -24.04 11.35
CA ASN A 390 -2.46 -24.28 12.14
C ASN A 390 -2.20 -23.13 13.13
N VAL A 391 -2.65 -21.92 12.77
CA VAL A 391 -2.54 -20.71 13.59
C VAL A 391 -3.84 -19.91 13.46
N MET A 392 -4.38 -19.46 14.59
CA MET A 392 -5.50 -18.51 14.67
C MET A 392 -5.03 -17.21 15.32
N ILE A 393 -5.59 -16.09 14.87
CA ILE A 393 -5.27 -14.78 15.42
C ILE A 393 -6.57 -14.13 15.90
N LEU A 394 -6.61 -13.76 17.17
CA LEU A 394 -7.75 -13.13 17.84
C LEU A 394 -7.39 -11.71 18.28
N GLY A 395 -8.39 -10.84 18.38
CA GLY A 395 -8.25 -9.49 18.88
C GLY A 395 -9.61 -8.81 18.96
N LYS A 396 -9.61 -7.48 19.09
CA LYS A 396 -10.83 -6.66 19.26
C LYS A 396 -11.71 -7.14 20.43
N GLY A 397 -12.72 -7.96 20.16
CA GLY A 397 -13.71 -8.42 21.14
C GLY A 397 -13.12 -9.25 22.28
N VAL A 398 -11.97 -9.92 22.06
CA VAL A 398 -11.40 -10.91 22.99
C VAL A 398 -11.09 -10.39 24.40
N ALA A 399 -11.05 -9.07 24.60
CA ALA A 399 -10.86 -8.44 25.90
C ALA A 399 -11.81 -7.25 26.13
N ALA A 400 -13.03 -7.31 25.58
CA ALA A 400 -14.11 -6.37 25.89
C ALA A 400 -13.73 -4.87 25.85
N GLY A 401 -12.90 -4.44 24.89
CA GLY A 401 -12.47 -3.04 24.75
C GLY A 401 -11.05 -2.76 25.21
N TYR A 402 -10.45 -3.66 25.99
CA TYR A 402 -9.07 -3.53 26.45
C TYR A 402 -8.07 -3.91 25.33
N PRO A 403 -6.91 -3.22 25.23
CA PRO A 403 -5.87 -3.53 24.24
C PRO A 403 -5.24 -4.93 24.40
N LEU A 404 -5.89 -5.98 23.90
CA LEU A 404 -5.32 -7.33 23.88
C LEU A 404 -5.61 -8.03 22.55
N SER A 405 -4.64 -8.81 22.09
CA SER A 405 -4.75 -9.70 20.94
C SER A 405 -3.93 -10.95 21.21
N MET A 406 -4.31 -12.06 20.57
CA MET A 406 -3.74 -13.37 20.82
C MET A 406 -3.37 -14.05 19.51
N VAL A 407 -2.25 -14.75 19.49
CA VAL A 407 -1.86 -15.69 18.45
C VAL A 407 -1.92 -17.08 19.06
N LEU A 408 -2.83 -17.89 18.57
CA LEU A 408 -3.03 -19.27 18.97
C LEU A 408 -2.44 -20.18 17.90
N GLY A 409 -1.74 -21.24 18.26
CA GLY A 409 -1.17 -22.11 17.25
C GLY A 409 -0.85 -23.51 17.73
N GLN A 410 -0.87 -24.42 16.77
CA GLN A 410 -0.48 -25.81 16.96
C GLN A 410 1.02 -25.94 17.27
N HIS A 411 1.38 -27.03 17.92
CA HIS A 411 2.74 -27.35 18.28
C HIS A 411 3.64 -27.31 17.04
N GLY A 412 4.77 -26.62 17.17
CA GLY A 412 5.74 -26.48 16.09
C GLY A 412 5.48 -25.33 15.11
N TYR A 413 4.40 -24.55 15.25
CA TYR A 413 4.17 -23.31 14.49
C TYR A 413 4.44 -22.03 15.31
N LEU A 414 4.26 -22.09 16.63
CA LEU A 414 4.65 -21.02 17.58
C LEU A 414 5.87 -21.45 18.39
N ASN A 415 7.05 -21.42 17.77
CA ASN A 415 8.31 -21.71 18.44
C ASN A 415 9.02 -20.40 18.81
N THR A 416 9.44 -20.30 20.07
CA THR A 416 10.20 -19.15 20.59
C THR A 416 11.69 -19.24 20.27
N TYR A 417 12.21 -20.44 20.00
CA TYR A 417 13.62 -20.70 19.66
C TYR A 417 13.77 -21.89 18.71
N ASP A 418 14.88 -21.93 17.96
CA ASP A 418 15.27 -23.11 17.19
C ASP A 418 15.89 -24.18 18.11
N LYS A 419 15.36 -25.40 18.07
CA LYS A 419 15.86 -26.52 18.90
C LYS A 419 17.31 -26.94 18.56
N LYS A 420 17.83 -26.55 17.39
CA LYS A 420 19.18 -26.87 16.91
C LYS A 420 20.18 -25.72 17.10
N PHE A 421 19.72 -24.47 17.19
CA PHE A 421 20.58 -23.29 17.27
C PHE A 421 20.21 -22.41 18.46
N LEU A 422 21.03 -22.48 19.51
CA LEU A 422 20.83 -21.82 20.81
C LEU A 422 20.54 -20.29 20.72
N LEU A 423 21.12 -19.61 19.72
CA LEU A 423 21.00 -18.16 19.57
C LEU A 423 19.90 -17.73 18.58
N GLN A 424 19.24 -18.68 17.90
CA GLN A 424 18.17 -18.38 16.95
C GLN A 424 16.83 -18.30 17.68
N VAL A 425 16.67 -17.21 18.44
CA VAL A 425 15.46 -16.89 19.22
C VAL A 425 14.59 -15.94 18.41
N ASN A 426 13.30 -16.24 18.32
CA ASN A 426 12.35 -15.35 17.68
C ASN A 426 11.92 -14.24 18.66
N LYS A 427 12.62 -13.11 18.60
CA LYS A 427 12.32 -11.93 19.44
C LYS A 427 11.30 -11.04 18.73
N THR A 428 10.05 -11.08 19.20
CA THR A 428 9.14 -9.93 19.07
C THR A 428 9.08 -9.28 20.43
N VAL A 429 9.58 -8.03 20.51
CA VAL A 429 9.64 -7.26 21.75
C VAL A 429 8.33 -6.51 21.90
N GLY A 430 7.64 -6.69 23.03
CA GLY A 430 6.42 -5.96 23.36
C GLY A 430 6.35 -5.71 24.86
N THR A 431 6.50 -4.46 25.27
CA THR A 431 6.62 -4.03 26.67
C THR A 431 5.42 -4.42 27.55
N LEU A 432 4.21 -4.48 26.98
CA LEU A 432 2.97 -4.81 27.69
C LEU A 432 2.28 -6.07 27.12
N SER A 433 3.04 -7.01 26.54
CA SER A 433 2.49 -8.31 26.14
C SER A 433 1.89 -9.00 27.36
N ALA A 434 0.66 -9.54 27.28
CA ALA A 434 -0.01 -10.19 28.40
C ALA A 434 -0.11 -9.34 29.70
N TYR A 435 -0.21 -8.02 29.58
CA TYR A 435 -0.38 -7.16 30.76
C TYR A 435 -1.66 -7.51 31.53
N HIS A 436 -1.58 -7.39 32.86
CA HIS A 436 -2.59 -7.90 33.80
C HIS A 436 -4.03 -7.45 33.47
N GLY A 437 -4.26 -6.15 33.25
CA GLY A 437 -5.62 -5.65 32.98
C GLY A 437 -6.26 -6.20 31.71
N GLY A 438 -5.46 -6.46 30.67
CA GLY A 438 -5.97 -7.08 29.44
C GLY A 438 -6.34 -8.55 29.64
N ILE A 439 -5.52 -9.27 30.40
CA ILE A 439 -5.76 -10.69 30.74
C ILE A 439 -7.03 -10.84 31.58
N VAL A 440 -7.21 -10.03 32.63
CA VAL A 440 -8.43 -10.03 33.45
C VAL A 440 -9.65 -9.71 32.58
N ALA A 441 -9.59 -8.67 31.76
CA ALA A 441 -10.66 -8.32 30.84
C ALA A 441 -11.01 -9.45 29.86
N SER A 442 -10.01 -10.18 29.39
CA SER A 442 -10.21 -11.34 28.54
C SER A 442 -10.85 -12.51 29.28
N ASN A 443 -10.42 -12.83 30.51
CA ASN A 443 -11.03 -13.89 31.30
C ASN A 443 -12.52 -13.61 31.56
N VAL A 444 -12.84 -12.41 32.04
CA VAL A 444 -14.23 -12.01 32.28
C VAL A 444 -15.04 -12.10 31.00
N PHE A 445 -14.53 -11.57 29.87
CA PHE A 445 -15.23 -11.63 28.60
C PHE A 445 -15.45 -13.07 28.11
N LEU A 446 -14.43 -13.94 28.22
CA LEU A 446 -14.53 -15.34 27.78
C LEU A 446 -15.48 -16.15 28.67
N GLU A 447 -15.53 -15.89 29.97
CA GLU A 447 -16.53 -16.46 30.88
C GLU A 447 -17.93 -15.98 30.52
N ALA A 448 -18.08 -14.67 30.34
CA ALA A 448 -19.32 -14.01 29.97
C ALA A 448 -19.89 -14.55 28.67
N ILE A 449 -19.11 -14.61 27.59
CA ILE A 449 -19.56 -15.06 26.26
C ILE A 449 -19.92 -16.56 26.24
N GLN A 450 -19.40 -17.34 27.20
CA GLN A 450 -19.76 -18.74 27.42
C GLN A 450 -21.00 -18.93 28.31
N GLY A 451 -21.61 -17.84 28.82
CA GLY A 451 -22.73 -17.92 29.75
C GLY A 451 -22.34 -18.38 31.16
N LYS A 452 -21.05 -18.24 31.53
CA LYS A 452 -20.52 -18.71 32.83
C LYS A 452 -20.51 -17.62 33.92
N LEU A 453 -20.84 -16.38 33.58
CA LEU A 453 -20.81 -15.26 34.52
C LEU A 453 -22.23 -14.97 35.04
N SER A 454 -22.45 -15.17 36.33
CA SER A 454 -23.78 -15.06 36.97
C SER A 454 -24.37 -13.64 36.97
N SER A 455 -23.52 -12.61 36.85
CA SER A 455 -23.97 -11.21 36.75
C SER A 455 -24.65 -10.92 35.41
N ILE A 456 -24.48 -11.79 34.40
CA ILE A 456 -25.12 -11.65 33.09
C ILE A 456 -26.36 -12.53 33.06
N GLN A 457 -27.53 -11.88 33.00
CA GLN A 457 -28.83 -12.54 33.01
C GLN A 457 -29.26 -13.06 31.64
N VAL A 458 -28.49 -12.73 30.60
CA VAL A 458 -28.83 -13.02 29.20
C VAL A 458 -27.95 -14.12 28.65
N GLU A 459 -28.53 -14.98 27.81
CA GLU A 459 -27.79 -16.02 27.12
C GLU A 459 -27.06 -15.45 25.89
N PRO A 460 -25.72 -15.31 25.89
CA PRO A 460 -25.00 -14.54 24.87
C PRO A 460 -25.13 -15.13 23.47
N LYS A 461 -25.15 -16.47 23.35
CA LYS A 461 -25.29 -17.14 22.05
C LYS A 461 -26.69 -16.94 21.45
N ILE A 462 -27.73 -16.94 22.28
CA ILE A 462 -29.11 -16.63 21.84
C ILE A 462 -29.18 -15.18 21.39
N GLN A 463 -28.60 -14.24 22.16
CA GLN A 463 -28.53 -12.84 21.73
C GLN A 463 -27.80 -12.66 20.39
N LEU A 464 -26.70 -13.36 20.15
CA LEU A 464 -26.01 -13.32 18.86
C LEU A 464 -26.89 -13.86 17.73
N GLU A 465 -27.70 -14.88 17.98
CA GLU A 465 -28.62 -15.44 16.98
C GLU A 465 -29.75 -14.47 16.63
N ASP A 466 -30.38 -13.89 17.65
CA ASP A 466 -31.46 -12.92 17.48
C ASP A 466 -30.97 -11.65 16.79
N MET A 467 -29.77 -11.20 17.16
CA MET A 467 -29.09 -10.07 16.53
C MET A 467 -28.88 -10.29 15.02
N VAL A 468 -28.41 -11.47 14.62
CA VAL A 468 -28.23 -11.84 13.21
C VAL A 468 -29.56 -11.76 12.47
N LYS A 469 -30.61 -12.39 13.00
CA LYS A 469 -31.96 -12.38 12.39
C LYS A 469 -32.52 -10.96 12.26
N LYS A 470 -32.40 -10.16 13.32
CA LYS A 470 -32.89 -8.78 13.40
C LYS A 470 -32.26 -7.90 12.32
N PHE A 471 -30.93 -7.91 12.20
CA PHE A 471 -30.26 -7.04 11.22
C PHE A 471 -30.38 -7.53 9.78
N ASP A 472 -30.55 -8.84 9.55
CA ASP A 472 -30.89 -9.36 8.23
C ASP A 472 -32.31 -8.93 7.80
N ALA A 473 -33.28 -8.99 8.72
CA ALA A 473 -34.63 -8.50 8.46
C ALA A 473 -34.65 -6.99 8.16
N PHE A 474 -33.91 -6.19 8.95
CA PHE A 474 -33.75 -4.76 8.71
C PHE A 474 -33.12 -4.48 7.35
N ALA A 475 -32.02 -5.14 7.00
CA ALA A 475 -31.36 -4.93 5.70
C ALA A 475 -32.30 -5.29 4.54
N LYS A 476 -33.10 -6.35 4.66
CA LYS A 476 -34.13 -6.72 3.67
C LYS A 476 -35.20 -5.64 3.53
N SER A 477 -35.74 -5.15 4.66
CA SER A 477 -36.75 -4.09 4.70
C SER A 477 -36.23 -2.79 4.09
N LEU A 478 -35.06 -2.32 4.52
CA LEU A 478 -34.44 -1.11 4.00
C LEU A 478 -34.13 -1.22 2.51
N ASN A 479 -33.64 -2.37 2.03
CA ASN A 479 -33.43 -2.57 0.59
C ASN A 479 -34.74 -2.50 -0.21
N ALA A 480 -35.86 -3.00 0.34
CA ALA A 480 -37.16 -2.85 -0.31
C ALA A 480 -37.58 -1.37 -0.40
N LYS A 481 -37.40 -0.59 0.69
CA LYS A 481 -37.66 0.86 0.69
C LYS A 481 -36.77 1.62 -0.31
N LEU A 482 -35.47 1.31 -0.36
CA LEU A 482 -34.52 1.91 -1.32
C LEU A 482 -34.91 1.60 -2.78
N ASN A 483 -35.30 0.35 -3.06
CA ASN A 483 -35.76 -0.06 -4.38
C ASN A 483 -37.07 0.65 -4.78
N ALA A 484 -38.06 0.72 -3.87
CA ALA A 484 -39.32 1.43 -4.12
C ALA A 484 -39.10 2.92 -4.40
N ALA A 485 -38.10 3.53 -3.77
CA ALA A 485 -37.68 4.91 -3.99
C ALA A 485 -36.80 5.12 -5.25
N ASN A 486 -36.52 4.05 -6.02
CA ASN A 486 -35.61 4.05 -7.17
C ASN A 486 -34.21 4.59 -6.85
N LEU A 487 -33.67 4.24 -5.67
CA LEU A 487 -32.33 4.64 -5.24
C LEU A 487 -31.29 3.59 -5.63
N PRO A 488 -30.16 3.97 -6.23
CA PRO A 488 -29.12 3.03 -6.66
C PRO A 488 -28.19 2.65 -5.49
N LEU A 489 -28.79 2.23 -4.38
CA LEU A 489 -28.14 1.89 -3.11
C LEU A 489 -28.62 0.52 -2.66
N ARG A 490 -27.75 -0.23 -1.99
CA ARG A 490 -28.12 -1.49 -1.34
C ARG A 490 -27.34 -1.68 -0.06
N ILE A 491 -28.01 -2.05 1.02
CA ILE A 491 -27.38 -2.46 2.27
C ILE A 491 -27.13 -3.96 2.24
N ARG A 492 -25.91 -4.36 2.55
CA ARG A 492 -25.54 -5.75 2.84
C ARG A 492 -25.28 -5.88 4.33
N ASN A 493 -25.72 -6.99 4.91
CA ASN A 493 -25.52 -7.26 6.32
C ASN A 493 -24.76 -8.57 6.54
N PHE A 494 -23.99 -8.61 7.63
CA PHE A 494 -23.42 -9.80 8.22
C PHE A 494 -23.38 -9.59 9.74
N SER A 495 -24.18 -10.35 10.49
CA SER A 495 -24.32 -10.14 11.94
C SER A 495 -24.73 -8.69 12.22
N ASN A 496 -24.05 -7.97 13.11
CA ASN A 496 -24.25 -6.54 13.32
C ASN A 496 -23.34 -5.65 12.47
N THR A 497 -22.67 -6.19 11.44
CA THR A 497 -21.81 -5.42 10.53
C THR A 497 -22.54 -5.23 9.20
N SER A 498 -22.76 -3.99 8.81
CA SER A 498 -23.43 -3.64 7.57
C SER A 498 -22.51 -2.88 6.62
N SER A 499 -22.79 -2.97 5.32
CA SER A 499 -22.05 -2.29 4.26
C SER A 499 -22.97 -1.69 3.19
N ILE A 500 -22.69 -0.47 2.73
CA ILE A 500 -23.40 0.19 1.63
C ILE A 500 -22.78 -0.18 0.28
N ASP A 501 -23.50 -0.90 -0.55
CA ASP A 501 -23.20 -1.05 -1.98
C ASP A 501 -23.79 0.14 -2.76
N PHE A 502 -23.00 0.67 -3.70
CA PHE A 502 -23.44 1.69 -4.65
C PHE A 502 -23.65 1.04 -6.02
N LEU A 503 -24.91 0.96 -6.44
CA LEU A 503 -25.31 0.34 -7.70
C LEU A 503 -25.07 1.26 -8.89
N SER A 504 -25.01 2.58 -8.65
CA SER A 504 -24.72 3.59 -9.68
C SER A 504 -23.24 3.57 -10.08
N ARG A 505 -22.95 3.96 -11.33
CA ARG A 505 -21.57 4.20 -11.82
C ARG A 505 -21.12 5.65 -11.61
N SER A 506 -21.63 6.33 -10.59
CA SER A 506 -21.26 7.71 -10.26
C SER A 506 -19.86 7.79 -9.65
N LEU A 507 -19.09 8.82 -10.04
CA LEU A 507 -17.85 9.21 -9.34
C LEU A 507 -18.10 9.69 -7.91
N TYR A 508 -19.31 10.15 -7.61
CA TYR A 508 -19.67 10.87 -6.39
C TYR A 508 -20.37 9.99 -5.34
N ASN A 509 -20.42 8.67 -5.50
CA ASN A 509 -21.03 7.76 -4.52
C ASN A 509 -20.50 7.95 -3.10
N SER A 510 -19.22 8.31 -2.96
CA SER A 510 -18.58 8.60 -1.67
C SER A 510 -19.14 9.82 -0.93
N ARG A 511 -20.09 10.56 -1.54
CA ARG A 511 -20.81 11.68 -0.90
C ARG A 511 -22.01 11.24 -0.05
N TYR A 512 -22.47 10.00 -0.18
CA TYR A 512 -23.65 9.54 0.55
C TYR A 512 -23.50 9.60 2.09
N PRO A 513 -22.32 9.29 2.69
CA PRO A 513 -22.10 9.52 4.12
C PRO A 513 -22.38 10.96 4.60
N GLN A 514 -22.08 11.96 3.78
CA GLN A 514 -22.37 13.37 4.08
C GLN A 514 -23.87 13.65 4.08
N TYR A 515 -24.63 13.01 3.19
CA TYR A 515 -26.09 13.09 3.22
C TYR A 515 -26.67 12.39 4.44
N LEU A 516 -26.15 11.23 4.84
CA LEU A 516 -26.57 10.56 6.07
C LEU A 516 -26.36 11.46 7.29
N MET A 517 -25.21 12.15 7.38
CA MET A 517 -24.96 13.15 8.43
C MET A 517 -25.91 14.33 8.35
N ALA A 518 -26.20 14.84 7.16
CA ALA A 518 -27.18 15.93 6.97
C ALA A 518 -28.61 15.53 7.39
N GLU A 519 -28.94 14.24 7.33
CA GLU A 519 -30.21 13.66 7.82
C GLU A 519 -30.18 13.27 9.32
N GLY A 520 -29.11 13.58 10.03
CA GLY A 520 -29.00 13.36 11.47
C GLY A 520 -28.39 12.01 11.87
N ILE A 521 -27.60 11.37 11.01
CA ILE A 521 -26.90 10.11 11.31
C ILE A 521 -25.40 10.36 11.47
N TYR A 522 -24.85 10.09 12.64
CA TYR A 522 -23.42 10.15 12.89
C TYR A 522 -22.73 8.82 12.51
N LEU A 523 -21.76 8.87 11.59
CA LEU A 523 -20.97 7.71 11.17
C LEU A 523 -19.59 7.73 11.84
N GLY A 524 -19.31 6.72 12.67
CA GLY A 524 -18.10 6.68 13.52
C GLY A 524 -16.75 6.67 12.78
N ASN A 525 -16.72 6.22 11.52
CA ASN A 525 -15.61 6.52 10.62
C ASN A 525 -16.14 7.01 9.28
N TYR A 526 -15.52 8.05 8.75
CA TYR A 526 -15.90 8.68 7.49
C TYR A 526 -15.45 7.84 6.30
N SER A 527 -15.95 6.61 6.18
CA SER A 527 -15.68 5.70 5.07
C SER A 527 -16.96 5.35 4.32
N THR A 528 -16.83 4.99 3.05
CA THR A 528 -17.92 4.79 2.09
C THR A 528 -18.70 3.50 2.27
N GLY A 529 -18.86 3.03 3.51
CA GLY A 529 -20.07 2.26 3.80
C GLY A 529 -20.00 1.15 4.82
N LYS A 530 -18.90 0.81 5.51
CA LYS A 530 -18.96 -0.24 6.55
C LYS A 530 -19.20 0.35 7.93
N PHE A 531 -20.21 -0.15 8.63
CA PHE A 531 -20.57 0.26 9.99
C PHE A 531 -21.14 -0.91 10.81
N ASN A 532 -21.28 -0.69 12.11
CA ASN A 532 -21.75 -1.64 13.09
C ASN A 532 -22.97 -1.09 13.82
N PHE A 533 -23.95 -1.96 14.06
CA PHE A 533 -25.12 -1.66 14.88
C PHE A 533 -24.91 -2.14 16.32
N SER A 534 -25.49 -1.40 17.27
CA SER A 534 -25.64 -1.86 18.66
C SER A 534 -26.69 -2.96 18.71
N ASN A 535 -26.45 -4.04 19.44
CA ASN A 535 -27.48 -5.07 19.62
C ASN A 535 -28.73 -4.54 20.35
N GLU A 536 -28.64 -3.39 21.03
CA GLU A 536 -29.77 -2.78 21.73
C GLU A 536 -30.73 -2.03 20.80
N CYS A 537 -30.38 -1.81 19.53
CA CYS A 537 -31.29 -1.17 18.58
C CYS A 537 -32.65 -1.90 18.56
N THR A 538 -33.71 -1.16 18.82
CA THR A 538 -35.10 -1.64 18.73
C THR A 538 -35.58 -1.64 17.27
N GLU A 539 -36.69 -2.31 16.99
CA GLU A 539 -37.31 -2.26 15.66
C GLU A 539 -37.75 -0.84 15.28
N GLU A 540 -38.26 -0.06 16.24
CA GLU A 540 -38.62 1.35 16.03
C GLU A 540 -37.40 2.21 15.68
N ASP A 541 -36.26 1.99 16.36
CA ASP A 541 -35.01 2.68 16.05
C ASP A 541 -34.58 2.39 14.60
N LEU A 542 -34.69 1.13 14.20
CA LEU A 542 -34.31 0.65 12.87
C LEU A 542 -35.24 1.21 11.80
N ASP A 543 -36.55 1.31 12.06
CA ASP A 543 -37.49 1.91 11.12
C ASP A 543 -37.19 3.40 10.88
N VAL A 544 -37.01 4.17 11.96
CA VAL A 544 -36.63 5.59 11.88
C VAL A 544 -35.29 5.77 11.15
N LEU A 545 -34.32 4.91 11.44
CA LEU A 545 -33.03 4.93 10.76
C LEU A 545 -33.20 4.62 9.27
N GLY A 546 -34.00 3.62 8.92
CA GLY A 546 -34.30 3.26 7.54
C GLY A 546 -34.89 4.43 6.74
N ASP A 547 -35.82 5.18 7.34
CA ASP A 547 -36.44 6.34 6.70
C ASP A 547 -35.43 7.47 6.46
N LYS A 548 -34.51 7.70 7.40
CA LYS A 548 -33.39 8.65 7.23
C LYS A 548 -32.42 8.23 6.12
N PHE A 549 -32.12 6.94 5.98
CA PHE A 549 -31.31 6.43 4.87
C PHE A 549 -31.97 6.72 3.52
N VAL A 550 -33.27 6.48 3.40
CA VAL A 550 -34.03 6.76 2.17
C VAL A 550 -34.07 8.28 1.89
N SER A 551 -34.36 9.11 2.90
CA SER A 551 -34.35 10.58 2.78
C SER A 551 -33.00 11.11 2.27
N ALA A 552 -31.90 10.64 2.84
CA ALA A 552 -30.55 10.98 2.41
C ALA A 552 -30.32 10.62 0.94
N GLY A 553 -30.82 9.45 0.53
CA GLY A 553 -30.67 8.96 -0.84
C GLY A 553 -31.48 9.79 -1.83
N LEU A 554 -32.73 10.12 -1.50
CA LEU A 554 -33.59 10.96 -2.33
C LEU A 554 -32.96 12.34 -2.56
N LYS A 555 -32.48 13.01 -1.50
CA LYS A 555 -31.79 14.30 -1.64
C LYS A 555 -30.53 14.20 -2.49
N MET A 556 -29.72 13.16 -2.30
CA MET A 556 -28.51 12.96 -3.10
C MET A 556 -28.82 12.71 -4.59
N ARG A 557 -29.90 11.97 -4.88
CA ARG A 557 -30.41 11.75 -6.23
C ARG A 557 -30.86 13.05 -6.86
N ASP A 558 -31.67 13.82 -6.15
CA ASP A 558 -32.25 15.06 -6.66
C ASP A 558 -31.17 16.13 -6.91
N HIS A 559 -30.06 16.09 -6.18
CA HIS A 559 -28.85 16.89 -6.42
C HIS A 559 -27.91 16.33 -7.52
N GLY A 560 -28.30 15.28 -8.25
CA GLY A 560 -27.56 14.78 -9.41
C GLY A 560 -26.23 14.07 -9.09
N PHE A 561 -26.03 13.61 -7.86
CA PHE A 561 -24.80 12.91 -7.47
C PHE A 561 -24.85 11.40 -7.73
N PHE A 562 -26.01 10.83 -8.07
CA PHE A 562 -26.10 9.44 -8.55
C PHE A 562 -25.98 9.28 -10.07
N GLU A 563 -25.86 10.39 -10.80
CA GLU A 563 -25.74 10.35 -12.25
C GLU A 563 -24.54 9.49 -12.70
N PRO A 564 -24.75 8.55 -13.63
CA PRO A 564 -23.68 7.67 -14.08
C PRO A 564 -22.67 8.46 -14.90
N THR A 565 -21.39 8.22 -14.65
CA THR A 565 -20.34 8.79 -15.49
C THR A 565 -20.34 8.14 -16.86
N SER A 566 -20.49 8.94 -17.92
CA SER A 566 -20.47 8.43 -19.29
C SER A 566 -19.12 7.84 -19.67
N SER A 567 -19.09 6.86 -20.57
CA SER A 567 -17.85 6.26 -21.08
C SER A 567 -16.93 7.30 -21.72
N SER A 568 -17.50 8.28 -22.42
CA SER A 568 -16.76 9.39 -23.03
C SER A 568 -16.13 10.31 -21.98
N ALA A 569 -16.87 10.65 -20.92
CA ALA A 569 -16.34 11.43 -19.80
C ALA A 569 -15.22 10.69 -19.05
N LYS A 570 -15.40 9.39 -18.80
CA LYS A 570 -14.35 8.55 -18.19
C LYS A 570 -13.10 8.48 -19.06
N ARG A 571 -13.26 8.30 -20.38
CA ARG A 571 -12.12 8.28 -21.32
C ARG A 571 -11.44 9.65 -21.37
N LYS A 572 -12.19 10.74 -21.37
CA LYS A 572 -11.66 12.11 -21.29
C LYS A 572 -10.89 12.35 -20.00
N LEU A 573 -11.43 11.91 -18.85
CA LEU A 573 -10.74 11.99 -17.55
C LEU A 573 -9.44 11.19 -17.57
N ILE A 574 -9.46 9.94 -18.05
CA ILE A 574 -8.26 9.10 -18.15
C ILE A 574 -7.24 9.72 -19.09
N ILE A 575 -7.67 10.21 -20.26
CA ILE A 575 -6.77 10.86 -21.23
C ILE A 575 -6.18 12.13 -20.63
N ASN A 576 -6.98 12.95 -19.94
CA ASN A 576 -6.50 14.19 -19.33
C ASN A 576 -5.50 13.91 -18.20
N VAL A 577 -5.81 12.96 -17.31
CA VAL A 577 -4.87 12.50 -16.28
C VAL A 577 -3.61 11.94 -16.92
N ALA A 578 -3.72 11.10 -17.95
CA ALA A 578 -2.58 10.50 -18.64
C ALA A 578 -1.74 11.53 -19.42
N SER A 579 -2.37 12.53 -20.05
CA SER A 579 -1.69 13.58 -20.79
C SER A 579 -0.97 14.53 -19.85
N ARG A 580 -1.61 14.95 -18.73
CA ARG A 580 -0.97 15.76 -17.69
C ARG A 580 0.18 15.00 -17.05
N PHE A 581 -0.06 13.75 -16.70
CA PHE A 581 0.96 12.86 -16.18
C PHE A 581 2.16 12.77 -17.12
N SER A 582 1.91 12.52 -18.41
CA SER A 582 2.97 12.45 -19.43
C SER A 582 3.68 13.79 -19.56
N TYR A 583 2.95 14.90 -19.61
CA TYR A 583 3.51 16.25 -19.71
C TYR A 583 4.36 16.60 -18.49
N GLU A 584 3.88 16.37 -17.27
CA GLU A 584 4.60 16.70 -16.04
C GLU A 584 5.83 15.82 -15.85
N ILE A 585 5.77 14.53 -16.21
CA ILE A 585 6.96 13.70 -16.32
C ILE A 585 7.92 14.31 -17.31
N LEU A 586 7.51 14.53 -18.57
CA LEU A 586 8.40 15.06 -19.60
C LEU A 586 9.00 16.40 -19.19
N ARG A 587 8.22 17.28 -18.56
CA ARG A 587 8.64 18.57 -18.04
C ARG A 587 9.64 18.43 -16.90
N GLN A 588 9.39 17.58 -15.91
CA GLN A 588 10.34 17.36 -14.81
C GLN A 588 11.64 16.71 -15.30
N TYR A 589 11.56 15.74 -16.21
CA TYR A 589 12.74 15.14 -16.83
C TYR A 589 13.50 16.15 -17.68
N TYR A 590 12.80 16.96 -18.48
CA TYR A 590 13.39 18.06 -19.23
C TYR A 590 14.10 19.03 -18.28
N ASN A 591 13.42 19.55 -17.26
CA ASN A 591 13.99 20.46 -16.27
C ASN A 591 15.21 19.84 -15.58
N LYS A 592 15.13 18.55 -15.23
CA LYS A 592 16.24 17.82 -14.61
C LYS A 592 17.44 17.67 -15.56
N ILE A 593 17.20 17.34 -16.83
CA ILE A 593 18.22 17.26 -17.87
C ILE A 593 18.85 18.63 -18.08
N MET A 594 18.05 19.70 -18.17
CA MET A 594 18.54 21.06 -18.33
C MET A 594 19.35 21.52 -17.10
N GLU A 595 18.92 21.19 -15.89
CA GLU A 595 19.71 21.40 -14.66
C GLU A 595 21.04 20.63 -14.71
N ASP A 596 21.02 19.36 -15.13
CA ASP A 596 22.23 18.54 -15.28
C ASP A 596 23.17 19.05 -16.38
N LYS A 597 22.63 19.66 -17.45
CA LYS A 597 23.40 20.34 -18.50
C LYS A 597 24.02 21.63 -17.98
N HIS A 598 23.25 22.45 -17.27
CA HIS A 598 23.74 23.70 -16.69
C HIS A 598 24.87 23.45 -15.69
N ILE A 599 24.69 22.47 -14.79
CA ILE A 599 25.75 21.98 -13.90
C ILE A 599 26.92 21.42 -14.72
N ASP A 600 26.70 20.80 -15.87
CA ASP A 600 27.78 20.32 -16.72
C ASP A 600 28.64 21.46 -17.27
N ILE A 601 28.00 22.53 -17.74
CA ILE A 601 28.62 23.72 -18.33
C ILE A 601 29.43 24.50 -17.29
N GLU A 602 28.80 24.85 -16.16
CA GLU A 602 29.43 25.64 -15.09
C GLU A 602 30.65 24.95 -14.46
N VAL A 603 30.79 23.65 -14.68
CA VAL A 603 31.73 22.82 -13.92
C VAL A 603 32.74 22.15 -14.84
N SER A 604 32.25 21.51 -15.91
CA SER A 604 32.95 20.80 -17.00
C SER A 604 33.48 21.65 -18.15
N HIS A 605 32.85 22.81 -18.40
CA HIS A 605 33.08 23.62 -19.60
C HIS A 605 33.37 25.07 -19.20
N ASN A 606 34.37 25.26 -18.34
CA ASN A 606 34.73 26.57 -17.84
C ASN A 606 35.69 27.32 -18.77
N HIS A 607 36.51 26.59 -19.53
CA HIS A 607 37.56 27.20 -20.35
C HIS A 607 37.03 27.56 -21.75
N PRO A 608 37.32 28.77 -22.28
CA PRO A 608 36.88 29.19 -23.61
C PRO A 608 37.22 28.16 -24.71
N VAL A 609 38.46 27.65 -24.75
CA VAL A 609 38.89 26.66 -25.76
C VAL A 609 38.05 25.38 -25.71
N ASN A 610 37.66 24.94 -24.52
CA ASN A 610 36.82 23.75 -24.37
C ASN A 610 35.39 24.02 -24.87
N LYS A 611 34.83 25.21 -24.61
CA LYS A 611 33.52 25.63 -25.15
C LYS A 611 33.53 25.67 -26.69
N CYS A 612 34.60 26.17 -27.31
CA CYS A 612 34.75 26.14 -28.78
C CYS A 612 34.87 24.73 -29.34
N GLY A 613 35.64 23.85 -28.68
CA GLY A 613 35.71 22.43 -29.05
C GLY A 613 34.35 21.74 -28.99
N HIS A 614 33.56 22.03 -27.95
CA HIS A 614 32.18 21.57 -27.83
C HIS A 614 31.27 22.12 -28.94
N PHE A 615 31.38 23.40 -29.30
CA PHE A 615 30.61 23.99 -30.39
C PHE A 615 30.88 23.29 -31.73
N TRP A 616 32.15 23.19 -32.16
CA TRP A 616 32.51 22.60 -33.45
C TRP A 616 32.25 21.09 -33.51
N SER A 617 32.52 20.37 -32.42
CA SER A 617 32.14 18.97 -32.28
C SER A 617 30.63 18.78 -32.50
N SER A 618 29.81 19.63 -31.87
CA SER A 618 28.35 19.56 -31.95
C SER A 618 27.81 19.83 -33.35
N LEU A 619 28.34 20.86 -34.01
CA LEU A 619 27.97 21.20 -35.39
C LEU A 619 28.22 20.02 -36.33
N LEU A 620 29.41 19.41 -36.22
CA LEU A 620 29.78 18.25 -37.04
C LEU A 620 28.96 17.00 -36.70
N MET A 621 28.56 16.80 -35.43
CA MET A 621 27.67 15.70 -35.06
C MET A 621 26.29 15.86 -35.72
N ILE A 622 25.73 17.07 -35.71
CA ILE A 622 24.40 17.33 -36.26
C ILE A 622 24.39 17.25 -37.79
N ILE A 623 25.43 17.75 -38.45
CA ILE A 623 25.49 17.78 -39.92
C ILE A 623 25.90 16.43 -40.50
N TYR A 624 26.84 15.72 -39.87
CA TYR A 624 27.43 14.51 -40.45
C TYR A 624 27.10 13.25 -39.65
N ALA A 625 27.33 13.20 -38.34
CA ALA A 625 27.16 11.96 -37.58
C ALA A 625 25.70 11.50 -37.54
N TYR A 626 24.77 12.38 -37.13
CA TYR A 626 23.36 12.02 -36.90
C TYR A 626 22.60 11.67 -38.18
N PRO A 627 22.72 12.40 -39.31
CA PRO A 627 22.04 12.02 -40.54
C PRO A 627 22.52 10.67 -41.08
N ASN A 628 23.83 10.40 -41.02
CA ASN A 628 24.38 9.10 -41.44
C ASN A 628 23.91 7.96 -40.52
N LEU A 629 23.82 8.18 -39.21
CA LEU A 629 23.35 7.17 -38.25
C LEU A 629 21.84 6.90 -38.32
N PHE A 630 21.02 7.94 -38.37
CA PHE A 630 19.57 7.82 -38.13
C PHE A 630 18.71 7.95 -39.40
N TYR A 631 19.20 8.60 -40.45
CA TYR A 631 18.42 8.86 -41.65
C TYR A 631 18.88 8.02 -42.84
N TYR A 632 20.18 8.05 -43.17
CA TYR A 632 20.72 7.32 -44.32
C TYR A 632 21.04 5.85 -44.02
N GLY A 633 21.06 5.45 -42.74
CA GLY A 633 21.39 4.07 -42.33
C GLY A 633 22.85 3.68 -42.57
N GLU A 634 23.73 4.64 -42.88
CA GLU A 634 25.15 4.42 -43.14
C GLU A 634 25.94 4.38 -41.81
N ALA A 635 25.73 3.30 -41.04
CA ALA A 635 26.20 3.17 -39.67
C ALA A 635 27.72 3.39 -39.52
N VAL A 636 28.54 2.90 -40.46
CA VAL A 636 30.01 3.07 -40.43
C VAL A 636 30.41 4.53 -40.55
N LYS A 637 29.85 5.25 -41.54
CA LYS A 637 30.15 6.68 -41.74
C LYS A 637 29.64 7.50 -40.56
N GLY A 638 28.44 7.21 -40.09
CA GLY A 638 27.85 7.87 -38.94
C GLY A 638 28.67 7.69 -37.67
N CYS A 639 29.08 6.46 -37.35
CA CYS A 639 29.95 6.13 -36.23
C CYS A 639 31.35 6.77 -36.36
N THR A 640 31.90 6.82 -37.57
CA THR A 640 33.21 7.45 -37.83
C THR A 640 33.15 8.96 -37.56
N TRP A 641 32.14 9.66 -38.06
CA TRP A 641 31.92 11.07 -37.75
C TRP A 641 31.64 11.30 -36.27
N PHE A 642 30.85 10.42 -35.64
CA PHE A 642 30.59 10.47 -34.19
C PHE A 642 31.89 10.33 -33.37
N PHE A 643 32.81 9.45 -33.80
CA PHE A 643 34.12 9.28 -33.17
C PHE A 643 35.00 10.52 -33.33
N ILE A 644 35.17 11.02 -34.56
CA ILE A 644 36.00 12.22 -34.86
C ILE A 644 35.54 13.41 -34.01
N THR A 645 34.23 13.63 -33.96
CA THR A 645 33.65 14.72 -33.19
C THR A 645 33.77 14.52 -31.68
N HIS A 646 33.76 13.27 -31.18
CA HIS A 646 34.08 12.97 -29.79
C HIS A 646 35.54 13.25 -29.44
N VAL A 647 36.49 12.99 -30.34
CA VAL A 647 37.91 13.32 -30.11
C VAL A 647 38.09 14.82 -29.89
N ILE A 648 37.47 15.64 -30.76
CA ILE A 648 37.48 17.11 -30.63
C ILE A 648 36.85 17.56 -29.30
N ARG A 649 35.74 16.92 -28.92
CA ARG A 649 35.05 17.19 -27.65
C ARG A 649 35.91 16.86 -26.43
N GLN A 650 36.59 15.71 -26.45
CA GLN A 650 37.40 15.24 -25.32
C GLN A 650 38.76 15.92 -25.21
N SER A 651 39.34 16.43 -26.30
CA SER A 651 40.61 17.15 -26.26
C SER A 651 40.50 18.43 -25.43
N GLY A 652 39.38 19.15 -25.53
CA GLY A 652 39.12 20.34 -24.70
C GLY A 652 39.13 20.02 -23.20
N HIS A 653 38.45 18.93 -22.81
CA HIS A 653 38.47 18.43 -21.43
C HIS A 653 39.85 17.97 -20.95
N PHE A 654 40.66 17.36 -21.82
CA PHE A 654 41.97 16.83 -21.45
C PHE A 654 43.00 17.95 -21.21
N PHE A 655 43.10 18.89 -22.16
CA PHE A 655 44.12 19.93 -22.14
C PHE A 655 43.75 21.13 -21.26
N TYR A 656 42.48 21.53 -21.22
CA TYR A 656 42.08 22.84 -20.68
C TYR A 656 41.22 22.82 -19.41
N GLU A 657 40.61 21.70 -19.03
CA GLU A 657 39.74 21.62 -17.84
C GLU A 657 40.41 20.92 -16.64
N LYS A 658 40.25 21.46 -15.42
CA LYS A 658 40.69 20.80 -14.17
C LYS A 658 39.51 20.05 -13.53
N GLN A 659 39.63 18.72 -13.46
CA GLN A 659 38.59 17.79 -13.00
C GLN A 659 38.59 17.54 -11.48
N ASP A 660 38.93 18.55 -10.68
CA ASP A 660 39.04 18.39 -9.22
C ASP A 660 38.42 19.57 -8.45
N LYS A 661 37.11 19.80 -8.64
CA LYS A 661 36.31 20.70 -7.80
C LYS A 661 35.30 19.88 -6.99
N ASP A 662 35.05 20.20 -5.71
CA ASP A 662 33.95 19.59 -4.91
C ASP A 662 32.56 19.78 -5.58
N ILE A 663 32.44 20.77 -6.47
CA ILE A 663 31.28 21.01 -7.33
C ILE A 663 31.16 19.94 -8.44
N GLU A 664 32.24 19.31 -8.91
CA GLU A 664 32.17 18.17 -9.84
C GLU A 664 31.60 16.90 -9.21
N LYS A 665 31.62 16.78 -7.88
CA LYS A 665 30.86 15.74 -7.17
C LYS A 665 29.35 15.91 -7.35
N ARG A 666 28.87 17.05 -7.84
CA ARG A 666 27.48 17.25 -8.28
C ARG A 666 27.19 16.59 -9.62
N LYS A 667 28.22 16.25 -10.41
CA LYS A 667 28.04 15.49 -11.64
C LYS A 667 27.72 14.06 -11.28
N PHE A 668 26.60 13.64 -11.84
CA PHE A 668 26.12 12.29 -11.71
C PHE A 668 27.07 11.32 -12.45
N GLY A 669 27.58 10.28 -11.77
CA GLY A 669 28.58 9.36 -12.32
C GLY A 669 30.05 9.87 -12.29
N HIS A 670 30.36 10.89 -11.48
CA HIS A 670 31.70 11.48 -11.40
C HIS A 670 32.81 10.49 -11.05
N LYS A 671 33.78 10.33 -11.97
CA LYS A 671 35.08 9.69 -11.76
C LYS A 671 36.14 10.39 -12.61
N ASP A 672 37.19 10.92 -11.99
CA ASP A 672 38.37 11.49 -12.68
C ASP A 672 39.13 10.44 -13.54
N LYS A 673 38.97 9.15 -13.19
CA LYS A 673 39.54 8.02 -13.96
C LYS A 673 38.70 7.61 -15.19
N SER A 674 37.39 7.90 -15.25
CA SER A 674 36.51 7.33 -16.30
C SER A 674 36.72 7.97 -17.67
N LYS A 675 37.04 9.27 -17.74
CA LYS A 675 37.30 9.97 -19.02
C LYS A 675 38.64 9.55 -19.65
N LYS A 676 39.66 9.28 -18.82
CA LYS A 676 40.93 8.68 -19.27
C LYS A 676 40.73 7.25 -19.76
N VAL A 677 39.88 6.47 -19.07
CA VAL A 677 39.46 5.13 -19.52
C VAL A 677 38.68 5.23 -20.84
N ALA A 678 37.81 6.20 -21.04
CA ALA A 678 37.10 6.39 -22.32
C ALA A 678 38.08 6.67 -23.47
N ALA A 679 39.06 7.55 -23.28
CA ALA A 679 40.11 7.80 -24.28
C ALA A 679 40.96 6.54 -24.57
N ALA A 680 41.35 5.79 -23.54
CA ALA A 680 42.07 4.52 -23.70
C ALA A 680 41.22 3.43 -24.39
N SER A 681 39.92 3.35 -24.08
CA SER A 681 38.98 2.44 -24.72
C SER A 681 38.75 2.79 -26.19
N LEU A 682 38.71 4.08 -26.54
CA LEU A 682 38.64 4.56 -27.92
C LEU A 682 39.91 4.20 -28.71
N PHE A 683 41.09 4.27 -28.09
CA PHE A 683 42.34 3.82 -28.69
C PHE A 683 42.39 2.28 -28.84
N GLY A 684 41.98 1.54 -27.81
CA GLY A 684 41.85 0.09 -27.85
C GLY A 684 40.87 -0.39 -28.93
N ALA A 685 39.75 0.32 -29.11
CA ALA A 685 38.77 0.10 -30.17
C ALA A 685 39.37 0.25 -31.58
N ALA A 686 40.20 1.27 -31.81
CA ALA A 686 40.87 1.47 -33.08
C ALA A 686 41.88 0.34 -33.39
N LEU A 687 42.63 -0.12 -32.38
CA LEU A 687 43.51 -1.29 -32.50
C LEU A 687 42.73 -2.57 -32.76
N LEU A 688 41.63 -2.79 -32.02
CA LEU A 688 40.75 -3.94 -32.20
C LEU A 688 40.16 -3.95 -33.61
N TYR A 689 39.79 -2.81 -34.19
CA TYR A 689 39.34 -2.71 -35.58
C TYR A 689 40.46 -3.04 -36.58
N LYS A 690 41.66 -2.52 -36.37
CA LYS A 690 42.83 -2.78 -37.23
C LYS A 690 43.17 -4.27 -37.29
N TYR A 691 43.14 -4.96 -36.15
CA TYR A 691 43.52 -6.38 -36.03
C TYR A 691 42.31 -7.34 -35.93
N ARG A 692 41.10 -6.89 -36.34
CA ARG A 692 39.84 -7.64 -36.13
C ARG A 692 39.84 -9.06 -36.70
N MET A 693 40.46 -9.26 -37.87
CA MET A 693 40.52 -10.59 -38.52
C MET A 693 41.43 -11.53 -37.74
N GLU A 694 42.62 -11.06 -37.34
CA GLU A 694 43.59 -11.82 -36.55
C GLU A 694 43.03 -12.19 -35.16
N VAL A 695 42.29 -11.26 -34.54
CA VAL A 695 41.60 -11.50 -33.26
C VAL A 695 40.47 -12.51 -33.43
N TYR A 696 39.69 -12.43 -34.51
CA TYR A 696 38.63 -13.41 -34.82
C TYR A 696 39.22 -14.80 -35.04
N ASP A 697 40.26 -14.92 -35.87
CA ASP A 697 40.92 -16.19 -36.18
C ASP A 697 41.54 -16.81 -34.92
N TYR A 698 42.20 -16.01 -34.09
CA TYR A 698 42.71 -16.47 -32.80
C TYR A 698 41.58 -16.96 -31.88
N LEU A 699 40.51 -16.18 -31.71
CA LEU A 699 39.40 -16.56 -30.84
C LEU A 699 38.61 -17.77 -31.37
N ALA A 700 38.52 -17.93 -32.69
CA ALA A 700 37.92 -19.08 -33.36
C ALA A 700 38.66 -20.39 -33.07
N THR A 701 39.97 -20.32 -32.78
CA THR A 701 40.77 -21.49 -32.34
C THR A 701 40.60 -21.85 -30.85
N THR A 702 39.91 -21.01 -30.07
CA THR A 702 39.66 -21.27 -28.64
C THR A 702 38.36 -22.08 -28.43
N PRO A 703 38.18 -22.74 -27.27
CA PRO A 703 36.93 -23.43 -26.91
C PRO A 703 35.68 -22.52 -26.90
N TYR A 704 35.86 -21.20 -26.98
CA TYR A 704 34.79 -20.21 -26.95
C TYR A 704 34.45 -19.65 -28.34
N GLY A 705 35.16 -20.05 -29.40
CA GLY A 705 35.01 -19.52 -30.76
C GLY A 705 33.60 -19.66 -31.32
N SER A 706 32.88 -20.72 -30.96
CA SER A 706 31.48 -20.97 -31.37
C SER A 706 30.46 -20.00 -30.77
N PHE A 707 30.84 -19.23 -29.74
CA PHE A 707 29.97 -18.21 -29.12
C PHE A 707 30.19 -16.81 -29.71
N ILE A 708 31.20 -16.62 -30.57
CA ILE A 708 31.54 -15.32 -31.13
C ILE A 708 31.00 -15.24 -32.56
N PRO A 709 29.94 -14.44 -32.82
CA PRO A 709 29.41 -14.31 -34.16
C PRO A 709 30.45 -13.68 -35.09
N ASN A 710 30.51 -14.15 -36.35
CA ASN A 710 31.26 -13.46 -37.39
C ASN A 710 30.52 -12.16 -37.72
N LEU A 711 30.99 -11.05 -37.15
CA LEU A 711 30.40 -9.73 -37.35
C LEU A 711 30.90 -9.15 -38.67
N ASN A 712 29.99 -8.62 -39.47
CA ASN A 712 30.41 -7.82 -40.62
C ASN A 712 31.05 -6.49 -40.15
N THR A 713 31.75 -5.80 -41.04
CA THR A 713 32.46 -4.54 -40.73
C THR A 713 31.54 -3.50 -40.08
N GLU A 714 30.28 -3.41 -40.53
CA GLU A 714 29.30 -2.45 -39.99
C GLU A 714 28.89 -2.77 -38.56
N GLN A 715 28.58 -4.04 -38.29
CA GLN A 715 28.22 -4.55 -36.96
C GLN A 715 29.36 -4.38 -35.97
N TYR A 716 30.60 -4.58 -36.43
CA TYR A 716 31.79 -4.39 -35.59
C TYR A 716 31.98 -2.93 -35.18
N VAL A 717 31.86 -2.01 -36.14
CA VAL A 717 31.99 -0.57 -35.89
C VAL A 717 30.88 -0.08 -34.95
N VAL A 718 29.64 -0.53 -35.16
CA VAL A 718 28.51 -0.21 -34.27
C VAL A 718 28.73 -0.75 -32.86
N LEU A 719 29.18 -2.00 -32.73
CA LEU A 719 29.46 -2.64 -31.44
C LEU A 719 30.52 -1.85 -30.66
N VAL A 720 31.62 -1.50 -31.32
CA VAL A 720 32.70 -0.67 -30.76
C VAL A 720 32.18 0.69 -30.30
N CYS A 721 31.32 1.35 -31.09
CA CYS A 721 30.71 2.61 -30.69
C CYS A 721 29.81 2.47 -29.46
N LEU A 722 29.02 1.40 -29.37
CA LEU A 722 28.15 1.14 -28.22
C LEU A 722 28.95 0.95 -26.92
N PHE A 723 30.15 0.35 -26.99
CA PHE A 723 31.03 0.20 -25.82
C PHE A 723 31.52 1.53 -25.21
N THR A 724 31.38 2.66 -25.91
CA THR A 724 31.78 3.97 -25.39
C THR A 724 30.69 4.63 -24.52
N VAL A 725 29.42 4.23 -24.71
CA VAL A 725 28.24 4.83 -24.06
C VAL A 725 27.52 3.85 -23.13
N VAL A 726 27.34 2.60 -23.56
CA VAL A 726 26.53 1.58 -22.85
C VAL A 726 27.10 1.22 -21.47
N PRO A 727 28.42 1.00 -21.28
CA PRO A 727 28.94 0.65 -19.96
C PRO A 727 28.66 1.71 -18.89
N HIS A 728 28.75 3.00 -19.25
CA HIS A 728 28.46 4.08 -18.31
C HIS A 728 26.96 4.23 -18.03
N TYR A 729 26.12 4.05 -19.05
CA TYR A 729 24.66 3.95 -18.86
C TYR A 729 24.27 2.82 -17.90
N VAL A 730 24.87 1.63 -18.05
CA VAL A 730 24.63 0.47 -17.20
C VAL A 730 25.11 0.73 -15.77
N GLU A 731 26.30 1.31 -15.61
CA GLU A 731 26.84 1.70 -14.29
C GLU A 731 25.89 2.65 -13.55
N ILE A 732 25.47 3.71 -14.24
CA ILE A 732 24.52 4.69 -13.72
C ILE A 732 23.19 4.01 -13.33
N THR A 733 22.67 3.17 -14.22
CA THR A 733 21.39 2.48 -14.03
C THR A 733 21.44 1.58 -12.81
N TYR A 734 22.58 0.90 -12.60
CA TYR A 734 22.81 0.05 -11.44
C TYR A 734 22.93 0.84 -10.13
N GLN A 735 23.68 1.94 -10.13
CA GLN A 735 23.93 2.72 -8.91
C GLN A 735 22.75 3.60 -8.50
N TYR A 736 22.02 4.16 -9.46
CA TYR A 736 21.07 5.24 -9.24
C TYR A 736 19.68 5.01 -9.86
N GLY A 737 19.48 3.87 -10.51
CA GLY A 737 18.21 3.45 -11.09
C GLY A 737 18.06 3.77 -12.59
N PHE A 738 17.21 2.99 -13.25
CA PHE A 738 16.97 3.03 -14.70
C PHE A 738 16.61 4.42 -15.24
N LEU A 739 15.69 5.10 -14.57
CA LEU A 739 15.21 6.42 -15.01
C LEU A 739 16.32 7.47 -15.02
N ARG A 740 17.28 7.37 -14.08
CA ARG A 740 18.45 8.24 -14.07
C ARG A 740 19.42 7.91 -15.20
N GLY A 741 19.59 6.62 -15.54
CA GLY A 741 20.28 6.19 -16.75
C GLY A 741 19.67 6.81 -18.00
N LEU A 742 18.34 6.80 -18.09
CA LEU A 742 17.62 7.35 -19.23
C LEU A 742 17.83 8.88 -19.36
N SER A 743 17.76 9.63 -18.26
CA SER A 743 18.08 11.07 -18.25
C SER A 743 19.49 11.35 -18.79
N TRP A 744 20.49 10.57 -18.35
CA TRP A 744 21.87 10.74 -18.81
C TRP A 744 22.04 10.43 -20.30
N ALA A 745 21.43 9.33 -20.79
CA ALA A 745 21.49 8.97 -22.20
C ALA A 745 20.83 10.03 -23.09
N LEU A 746 19.65 10.53 -22.68
CA LEU A 746 18.95 11.62 -23.37
C LEU A 746 19.73 12.93 -23.34
N LYS A 747 20.40 13.24 -22.23
CA LYS A 747 21.33 14.37 -22.14
C LYS A 747 22.39 14.25 -23.24
N ILE A 748 23.17 13.17 -23.29
CA ILE A 748 24.27 13.04 -24.26
C ILE A 748 23.78 13.13 -25.71
N LEU A 749 22.65 12.51 -26.03
CA LEU A 749 22.08 12.57 -27.38
C LEU A 749 21.66 14.00 -27.78
N THR A 750 21.23 14.80 -26.80
CA THR A 750 20.72 16.16 -27.04
C THR A 750 21.76 17.27 -26.76
N ASP A 751 22.89 16.95 -26.14
CA ASP A 751 23.97 17.90 -25.83
C ASP A 751 24.44 18.65 -27.08
N PRO A 752 24.65 18.02 -28.27
CA PRO A 752 25.06 18.77 -29.45
C PRO A 752 24.12 19.91 -29.85
N PHE A 753 22.80 19.73 -29.68
CA PHE A 753 21.84 20.78 -30.04
C PHE A 753 21.86 21.94 -29.05
N THR A 754 22.04 21.65 -27.76
CA THR A 754 22.14 22.69 -26.71
C THR A 754 23.50 23.39 -26.72
N ASP A 755 24.59 22.66 -26.95
CA ASP A 755 25.96 23.18 -27.03
C ASP A 755 26.09 24.27 -28.12
N LEU A 756 25.37 24.15 -29.24
CA LEU A 756 25.34 25.20 -30.26
C LEU A 756 24.76 26.52 -29.71
N LEU A 757 23.70 26.45 -28.91
CA LEU A 757 23.06 27.61 -28.30
C LEU A 757 23.85 28.14 -27.10
N ASP A 758 24.50 27.27 -26.35
CA ASP A 758 25.25 27.64 -25.14
C ASP A 758 26.64 28.21 -25.48
N PHE A 759 27.23 27.81 -26.61
CA PHE A 759 28.60 28.15 -26.98
C PHE A 759 28.75 28.93 -28.30
N TYR A 760 27.68 29.44 -28.92
CA TYR A 760 27.79 30.23 -30.18
C TYR A 760 28.68 31.48 -30.05
N THR A 761 28.80 32.05 -28.85
CA THR A 761 29.70 33.20 -28.59
C THR A 761 31.18 32.82 -28.65
N HIS A 762 31.49 31.52 -28.67
CA HIS A 762 32.85 30.96 -28.65
C HIS A 762 33.22 30.28 -29.98
N ILE A 763 32.51 30.58 -31.08
CA ILE A 763 32.84 30.09 -32.43
C ILE A 763 34.27 30.47 -32.81
N PHE A 764 34.62 31.73 -32.54
CA PHE A 764 35.95 32.29 -32.76
C PHE A 764 36.60 32.59 -31.42
N ILE A 765 37.77 31.99 -31.18
CA ILE A 765 38.53 32.20 -29.96
C ILE A 765 39.85 32.85 -30.27
N HIS A 766 40.18 33.87 -29.49
CA HIS A 766 41.46 34.54 -29.58
C HIS A 766 42.60 33.55 -29.28
N PRO A 767 43.66 33.46 -30.12
CA PRO A 767 44.76 32.51 -29.98
C PRO A 767 45.39 32.46 -28.57
N LYS A 768 45.42 33.60 -27.86
CA LYS A 768 45.87 33.70 -26.46
C LYS A 768 45.27 32.64 -25.52
N HIS A 769 44.02 32.22 -25.71
CA HIS A 769 43.39 31.24 -24.83
C HIS A 769 43.92 29.82 -25.06
N PHE A 770 44.51 29.50 -26.22
CA PHE A 770 45.15 28.20 -26.44
C PHE A 770 46.45 28.05 -25.66
N LEU A 771 47.04 29.16 -25.20
CA LEU A 771 48.26 29.22 -24.41
C LEU A 771 48.00 29.24 -22.89
N ASP A 772 46.74 29.38 -22.46
CA ASP A 772 46.32 29.35 -21.05
C ASP A 772 46.17 27.90 -20.58
N LEU A 773 47.32 27.23 -20.40
CA LEU A 773 47.39 25.86 -19.91
C LEU A 773 47.41 25.84 -18.38
N LYS A 774 46.26 25.51 -17.77
CA LYS A 774 46.02 25.16 -16.35
C LYS A 774 46.81 25.93 -15.28
N ASN A 775 46.22 27.00 -14.75
CA ASN A 775 46.39 27.38 -13.32
C ASN A 775 45.16 28.15 -12.78
N GLN A 776 44.31 27.54 -11.93
CA GLN A 776 43.14 28.22 -11.31
C GLN A 776 42.79 27.68 -9.89
N SER A 777 42.73 28.57 -8.90
CA SER A 777 42.73 28.31 -7.45
C SER A 777 41.44 28.73 -6.71
N ALA A 778 40.46 27.84 -6.59
CA ALA A 778 39.35 28.00 -5.62
C ALA A 778 38.77 26.63 -5.18
N ILE A 779 38.55 26.45 -3.86
CA ILE A 779 38.04 25.21 -3.24
C ILE A 779 36.68 25.49 -2.56
N TYR A 780 35.67 24.67 -2.87
CA TYR A 780 34.29 24.77 -2.40
C TYR A 780 33.91 23.54 -1.55
N SER A 781 32.81 23.55 -0.81
CA SER A 781 32.28 22.41 -0.03
C SER A 781 30.75 22.28 -0.21
N LEU A 782 30.22 21.05 -0.20
CA LEU A 782 28.82 20.72 -0.52
C LEU A 782 28.14 19.98 0.64
N ASP A 783 26.91 20.40 0.97
CA ASP A 783 25.97 19.62 1.78
C ASP A 783 25.12 18.71 0.89
N ILE A 784 25.19 17.39 1.13
CA ILE A 784 24.57 16.33 0.31
C ILE A 784 23.04 16.34 0.37
N ASN A 785 22.45 16.83 1.46
CA ASN A 785 21.01 16.79 1.66
C ASN A 785 20.33 18.06 1.13
N THR A 786 20.98 19.22 1.32
CA THR A 786 20.42 20.53 0.94
C THR A 786 20.91 21.03 -0.42
N LYS A 787 21.95 20.39 -0.98
CA LYS A 787 22.68 20.83 -2.18
C LYS A 787 23.36 22.20 -2.05
N ALA A 788 23.44 22.80 -0.87
CA ALA A 788 24.04 24.12 -0.64
C ALA A 788 25.58 24.11 -0.76
N ILE A 789 26.18 25.19 -1.29
CA ILE A 789 27.64 25.34 -1.46
C ILE A 789 28.19 26.40 -0.51
N THR A 790 29.33 26.12 0.12
CA THR A 790 30.13 27.08 0.87
C THR A 790 31.57 27.13 0.35
N ILE A 791 32.18 28.32 0.30
CA ILE A 791 33.59 28.48 -0.12
C ILE A 791 34.51 28.10 1.04
N LYS A 792 35.43 27.16 0.83
CA LYS A 792 36.37 26.69 1.87
C LYS A 792 37.67 27.50 1.92
N LYS A 793 38.19 27.96 0.77
CA LYS A 793 39.40 28.80 0.71
C LYS A 793 39.56 29.49 -0.66
N LYS A 794 39.82 30.81 -0.66
CA LYS A 794 40.50 31.50 -1.77
C LYS A 794 42.00 31.39 -1.51
N ILE A 795 42.76 30.78 -2.41
CA ILE A 795 44.22 30.85 -2.36
C ILE A 795 44.60 31.98 -3.32
N GLN A 796 45.12 33.08 -2.76
CA GLN A 796 45.61 34.24 -3.50
C GLN A 796 46.71 33.83 -4.49
#